data_AF-A0A925JQ96-F1
#
_entry.id   AF-A0A925JQ96-F1
#
_cell.length_a   1.000
_cell.length_b   1.000
_cell.length_c   1.000
_cell.angle_alpha   90.00
_cell.angle_beta   90.00
_cell.angle_gamma   90.00
#
_symmetry.space_group_name_H-M   'P 1'
#
loop_
_entity.id
_entity.type
_entity.pdbx_description
1 polymer ?
#
loop_
_entity_poly.entity_id
_entity_poly.type
_entity_poly.pdbx_seq_one_letter_code
_entity_poly.pdbx_strand_id
1 'polypeptide(L)'
;MKFFNNKSLKVSLVALAVAALTVAGSQTFWLDASSHREAPMIANDPLADNTDVYAFRSPEDPNVITLIANYVPLAQSDGGPNYYQFGENVRYEIHVKNNPTTPGDDIVYRFTFKKVNEDPTTFFNIRLGKQNLRTFATAEKSTDGGKTFTTVLSNARMAPTNIGPRSIEGPVGLNKPYAELVRNGVHKATSGETMSFGPVEDPFFVDLGGIFDLANIRPDAAVDALKCKSVLSIAIKAPISSLQKDHKKASEAANILDSDFVIGVWASASRPKMRVLNGDGTETHSGDYVQVSRLGMPLTNEVVIPIGQKDYWNSQLPYNETSFEKYLVNPELALYMDDDQFGPAVPGFAPLRIQRNSLGMFDFGNGKDGLAGLLGNPATKGTALDQALFGNFLLRKGQPRSVDLLPIFHTGVPNLAPYQLAVGKRGNPLAVGKPFINNFLPTFGDMLRLNMAVPTTKRTDPKFSSLGLLQAAVLGLTDSAYNTTANLQFIPNMDGFPNGRRLEDDVTRIELQAVSGIVLSVLGLWYDDFTVGGNPVTPNLLNVLTFTTGVEANDKPFRTTFPFMQPSVSGFDLENCQSSTTQSSLRGAVQGMDNTMKMDLGAPRLMMQTYPNPAVDRTTFKYRVGASTKVTLRVYDQSGTLVQTLVNGETKQAGSHEVVLNLARYKKGTYYVTIADENQTVQSLKLQVSK
;
A
#
# COMPACT_ATOMS: atom_id res chain seq x y z
N MET A 1 22.23 58.68 -17.38
CA MET A 1 22.22 58.41 -15.92
C MET A 1 21.00 59.10 -15.32
N LYS A 2 20.24 58.45 -14.43
CA LYS A 2 18.95 58.85 -13.80
C LYS A 2 17.65 58.28 -14.41
N PHE A 3 17.58 56.97 -14.62
CA PHE A 3 16.26 56.27 -14.67
C PHE A 3 16.15 55.03 -13.76
N PHE A 4 17.19 54.68 -12.98
CA PHE A 4 17.24 53.44 -12.18
C PHE A 4 17.34 53.64 -10.65
N ASN A 5 16.94 54.80 -10.11
CA ASN A 5 17.07 55.07 -8.66
C ASN A 5 15.75 55.32 -7.91
N ASN A 6 14.62 54.88 -8.48
CA ASN A 6 13.34 55.02 -7.79
C ASN A 6 13.11 53.82 -6.86
N LYS A 7 13.22 54.04 -5.54
CA LYS A 7 13.05 52.99 -4.51
C LYS A 7 11.69 52.29 -4.59
N SER A 8 10.65 53.00 -5.01
CA SER A 8 9.30 52.47 -5.23
C SER A 8 9.24 51.42 -6.34
N LEU A 9 9.98 51.61 -7.44
CA LEU A 9 9.99 50.67 -8.57
C LEU A 9 10.71 49.35 -8.21
N LYS A 10 11.75 49.41 -7.37
CA LYS A 10 12.45 48.22 -6.84
C LYS A 10 11.60 47.44 -5.85
N VAL A 11 10.82 48.11 -5.00
CA VAL A 11 9.88 47.45 -4.08
C VAL A 11 8.73 46.80 -4.86
N SER A 12 8.21 47.43 -5.90
CA SER A 12 7.17 46.85 -6.75
C SER A 12 7.64 45.68 -7.61
N LEU A 13 8.89 45.70 -8.11
CA LEU A 13 9.49 44.56 -8.82
C LEU A 13 9.82 43.37 -7.90
N VAL A 14 10.24 43.63 -6.66
CA VAL A 14 10.44 42.58 -5.65
C VAL A 14 9.09 42.02 -5.17
N ALA A 15 8.07 42.86 -4.99
CA ALA A 15 6.72 42.41 -4.64
C ALA A 15 6.06 41.59 -5.77
N LEU A 16 6.27 41.95 -7.04
CA LEU A 16 5.80 41.13 -8.17
C LEU A 16 6.57 39.82 -8.32
N ALA A 17 7.87 39.81 -8.04
CA ALA A 17 8.67 38.58 -8.05
C ALA A 17 8.28 37.63 -6.91
N VAL A 18 8.04 38.16 -5.70
CA VAL A 18 7.56 37.38 -4.55
C VAL A 18 6.12 36.88 -4.78
N ALA A 19 5.24 37.70 -5.36
CA ALA A 19 3.88 37.29 -5.70
C ALA A 19 3.84 36.22 -6.81
N ALA A 20 4.72 36.31 -7.82
CA ALA A 20 4.86 35.30 -8.87
C ALA A 20 5.47 33.99 -8.34
N LEU A 21 6.39 34.05 -7.37
CA LEU A 21 6.90 32.85 -6.67
C LEU A 21 5.86 32.21 -5.74
N THR A 22 4.94 32.98 -5.15
CA THR A 22 3.84 32.42 -4.34
C THR A 22 2.70 31.80 -5.16
N VAL A 23 2.48 32.27 -6.40
CA VAL A 23 1.42 31.71 -7.29
C VAL A 23 1.95 30.55 -8.15
N ALA A 24 3.27 30.51 -8.44
CA ALA A 24 3.91 29.33 -9.02
C ALA A 24 4.19 28.21 -8.01
N GLY A 25 4.18 28.52 -6.70
CA GLY A 25 4.37 27.55 -5.61
C GLY A 25 3.12 26.75 -5.22
N SER A 26 1.95 27.02 -5.81
CA SER A 26 0.71 26.27 -5.54
C SER A 26 0.44 25.11 -6.51
N GLN A 27 1.40 24.75 -7.36
CA GLN A 27 1.40 23.42 -7.95
C GLN A 27 2.14 22.50 -7.01
N THR A 28 1.38 21.85 -6.13
CA THR A 28 1.83 20.63 -5.46
C THR A 28 2.14 19.63 -6.57
N PHE A 29 3.41 19.56 -6.99
CA PHE A 29 3.91 18.35 -7.58
C PHE A 29 3.75 17.30 -6.49
N TRP A 30 2.82 16.37 -6.70
CA TRP A 30 2.77 15.16 -5.92
C TRP A 30 4.12 14.49 -6.13
N LEU A 31 5.01 14.66 -5.15
CA LEU A 31 6.15 13.78 -5.00
C LEU A 31 5.53 12.42 -4.67
N ASP A 32 5.63 11.47 -5.61
CA ASP A 32 5.25 10.08 -5.42
C ASP A 32 6.22 9.47 -4.39
N ALA A 33 5.98 9.77 -3.11
CA ALA A 33 6.52 9.05 -1.97
C ALA A 33 6.03 7.60 -2.04
N SER A 34 6.90 6.57 -1.95
CA SER A 34 6.37 5.21 -2.15
C SER A 34 7.01 4.07 -1.37
N SER A 35 6.14 3.20 -0.84
CA SER A 35 6.35 1.78 -0.50
C SER A 35 5.93 0.83 -1.64
N HIS A 36 5.71 1.37 -2.85
CA HIS A 36 4.88 0.81 -3.92
C HIS A 36 5.31 1.47 -5.24
N ARG A 37 6.44 1.03 -5.83
CA ARG A 37 7.40 1.74 -6.72
C ARG A 37 8.76 1.94 -6.05
N GLU A 38 9.25 0.92 -5.36
CA GLU A 38 10.36 1.03 -4.43
C GLU A 38 11.73 1.26 -5.11
N ALA A 39 11.89 0.90 -6.38
CA ALA A 39 13.14 1.06 -7.15
C ALA A 39 12.92 1.83 -8.48
N PRO A 40 13.92 2.60 -8.97
CA PRO A 40 13.76 3.42 -10.19
C PRO A 40 13.31 2.67 -11.45
N MET A 41 13.79 1.45 -11.71
CA MET A 41 13.33 0.67 -12.86
C MET A 41 11.92 0.14 -12.66
N ILE A 42 11.61 -0.36 -11.46
CA ILE A 42 10.28 -0.89 -11.12
C ILE A 42 9.22 0.20 -11.10
N ALA A 43 9.58 1.43 -10.72
CA ALA A 43 8.70 2.59 -10.81
C ALA A 43 8.20 2.90 -12.24
N ASN A 44 8.89 2.37 -13.26
CA ASN A 44 8.54 2.44 -14.68
C ASN A 44 7.96 1.13 -15.24
N ASP A 45 7.90 0.07 -14.42
CA ASP A 45 7.31 -1.23 -14.74
C ASP A 45 6.35 -1.70 -13.62
N PRO A 46 5.20 -1.02 -13.44
CA PRO A 46 4.28 -1.31 -12.34
C PRO A 46 3.70 -2.73 -12.38
N LEU A 47 3.75 -3.42 -13.53
CA LEU A 47 3.23 -4.78 -13.63
C LEU A 47 4.12 -5.83 -12.95
N ALA A 48 5.41 -5.51 -12.75
CA ALA A 48 6.37 -6.38 -12.07
C ALA A 48 6.73 -5.87 -10.66
N ASP A 49 6.10 -4.79 -10.22
CA ASP A 49 6.29 -4.14 -8.93
C ASP A 49 5.67 -5.00 -7.82
N ASN A 50 6.52 -5.59 -6.98
CA ASN A 50 6.12 -6.38 -5.82
C ASN A 50 6.01 -5.47 -4.62
N THR A 51 4.78 -5.27 -4.16
CA THR A 51 4.50 -4.24 -3.18
C THR A 51 4.60 -4.76 -1.76
N ASP A 52 4.23 -6.03 -1.52
CA ASP A 52 4.27 -6.62 -0.20
C ASP A 52 4.24 -8.15 -0.21
N VAL A 53 4.89 -8.74 0.79
CA VAL A 53 4.77 -10.16 1.15
C VAL A 53 4.23 -10.30 2.57
N TYR A 54 3.26 -11.21 2.73
CA TYR A 54 2.70 -11.61 4.02
C TYR A 54 2.79 -13.13 4.19
N ALA A 55 3.15 -13.56 5.39
CA ALA A 55 3.18 -14.98 5.76
C ALA A 55 2.74 -15.12 7.21
N PHE A 56 1.58 -15.73 7.43
CA PHE A 56 1.02 -15.88 8.77
C PHE A 56 0.18 -17.14 8.90
N ARG A 57 0.08 -17.67 10.12
CA ARG A 57 -0.82 -18.77 10.43
C ARG A 57 -2.27 -18.28 10.34
N SER A 58 -3.12 -19.06 9.68
CA SER A 58 -4.48 -18.62 9.37
C SER A 58 -5.31 -18.39 10.65
N PRO A 59 -6.04 -17.26 10.77
CA PRO A 59 -6.98 -17.05 11.88
C PRO A 59 -8.18 -18.01 11.85
N GLU A 60 -8.49 -18.59 10.69
CA GLU A 60 -9.63 -19.47 10.46
C GLU A 60 -9.32 -20.93 10.80
N ASP A 61 -8.10 -21.40 10.49
CA ASP A 61 -7.67 -22.78 10.70
C ASP A 61 -6.22 -22.85 11.21
N PRO A 62 -5.98 -23.38 12.43
CA PRO A 62 -4.63 -23.46 12.99
C PRO A 62 -3.71 -24.45 12.25
N ASN A 63 -4.17 -25.27 11.31
CA ASN A 63 -3.31 -26.20 10.56
C ASN A 63 -2.81 -25.63 9.23
N VAL A 64 -3.02 -24.34 9.00
CA VAL A 64 -2.87 -23.72 7.69
C VAL A 64 -2.08 -22.43 7.78
N ILE A 65 -1.20 -22.22 6.81
CA ILE A 65 -0.48 -20.97 6.59
C ILE A 65 -1.13 -20.21 5.42
N THR A 66 -1.18 -18.89 5.57
CA THR A 66 -1.55 -17.96 4.51
C THR A 66 -0.29 -17.27 4.02
N LEU A 67 -0.02 -17.38 2.71
CA LEU A 67 1.05 -16.68 2.00
C LEU A 67 0.40 -15.71 1.02
N ILE A 68 0.85 -14.45 0.98
CA ILE A 68 0.32 -13.43 0.08
C ILE A 68 1.50 -12.69 -0.53
N ALA A 69 1.45 -12.50 -1.85
CA ALA A 69 2.29 -11.55 -2.57
C ALA A 69 1.39 -10.57 -3.32
N ASN A 70 1.60 -9.29 -3.09
CA ASN A 70 0.88 -8.21 -3.75
C ASN A 70 1.74 -7.57 -4.82
N TYR A 71 1.11 -7.19 -5.92
CA TYR A 71 1.75 -6.55 -7.05
C TYR A 71 0.89 -5.42 -7.58
N VAL A 72 1.48 -4.58 -8.43
CA VAL A 72 0.76 -3.52 -9.14
C VAL A 72 0.19 -2.48 -8.17
N PRO A 73 1.02 -1.51 -7.78
CA PRO A 73 0.66 -0.56 -6.74
C PRO A 73 -0.39 0.46 -7.16
N LEU A 74 -1.01 1.09 -6.16
CA LEU A 74 -1.84 2.29 -6.32
C LEU A 74 -2.96 2.12 -7.35
N ALA A 75 -3.46 0.89 -7.52
CA ALA A 75 -4.46 0.57 -8.52
C ALA A 75 -5.79 1.24 -8.20
N GLN A 76 -6.42 1.82 -9.21
CA GLN A 76 -7.68 2.55 -9.08
C GLN A 76 -8.77 1.89 -9.92
N SER A 77 -9.94 1.67 -9.31
CA SER A 77 -11.09 1.06 -9.98
C SER A 77 -11.82 2.00 -10.94
N ASP A 78 -11.57 3.31 -10.86
CA ASP A 78 -12.08 4.36 -11.76
C ASP A 78 -11.06 4.80 -12.83
N GLY A 79 -9.86 4.22 -12.83
CA GLY A 79 -8.76 4.55 -13.76
C GLY A 79 -8.94 4.08 -15.21
N GLY A 80 -10.17 3.88 -15.68
CA GLY A 80 -10.50 3.34 -16.99
C GLY A 80 -10.00 4.21 -18.17
N PRO A 81 -10.12 3.73 -19.43
CA PRO A 81 -10.88 2.54 -19.87
C PRO A 81 -10.14 1.20 -19.73
N ASN A 82 -8.85 1.23 -19.36
CA ASN A 82 -8.04 0.05 -19.09
C ASN A 82 -7.70 -0.01 -17.60
N TYR A 83 -7.94 -1.16 -16.97
CA TYR A 83 -7.76 -1.33 -15.54
C TYR A 83 -6.54 -2.22 -15.25
N TYR A 84 -6.00 -2.11 -14.04
CA TYR A 84 -4.83 -2.85 -13.58
C TYR A 84 -5.06 -4.37 -13.62
N GLN A 85 -4.07 -5.10 -14.16
CA GLN A 85 -4.09 -6.55 -14.37
C GLN A 85 -2.67 -7.11 -14.31
N PHE A 86 -2.50 -8.39 -14.00
CA PHE A 86 -1.21 -9.06 -14.09
C PHE A 86 -0.68 -9.05 -15.54
N GLY A 87 0.64 -8.98 -15.71
CA GLY A 87 1.28 -9.03 -17.03
C GLY A 87 1.32 -10.44 -17.61
N GLU A 88 1.08 -10.59 -18.92
CA GLU A 88 1.22 -11.89 -19.61
C GLU A 88 2.69 -12.28 -19.85
N ASN A 89 3.57 -11.28 -19.80
CA ASN A 89 5.03 -11.37 -19.97
C ASN A 89 5.76 -11.18 -18.63
N VAL A 90 5.11 -11.49 -17.51
CA VAL A 90 5.71 -11.55 -16.17
C VAL A 90 5.55 -12.95 -15.62
N ARG A 91 6.59 -13.44 -14.98
CA ARG A 91 6.55 -14.62 -14.13
C ARG A 91 6.58 -14.16 -12.68
N TYR A 92 5.53 -14.48 -11.93
CA TYR A 92 5.43 -14.17 -10.51
C TYR A 92 5.69 -15.43 -9.71
N GLU A 93 6.47 -15.35 -8.64
CA GLU A 93 6.83 -16.52 -7.83
C GLU A 93 6.74 -16.20 -6.33
N ILE A 94 6.23 -17.16 -5.55
CA ILE A 94 6.34 -17.19 -4.09
C ILE A 94 7.23 -18.38 -3.73
N HIS A 95 8.29 -18.10 -2.99
CA HIS A 95 9.35 -19.03 -2.64
C HIS A 95 9.29 -19.36 -1.15
N VAL A 96 9.55 -20.62 -0.81
CA VAL A 96 9.60 -21.10 0.57
C VAL A 96 10.88 -21.88 0.80
N LYS A 97 11.63 -21.45 1.81
CA LYS A 97 12.78 -22.14 2.38
C LYS A 97 12.34 -22.84 3.67
N ASN A 98 12.46 -24.17 3.74
CA ASN A 98 12.07 -24.96 4.92
C ASN A 98 13.17 -25.91 5.42
N ASN A 99 14.23 -26.10 4.62
CA ASN A 99 15.37 -26.92 4.97
C ASN A 99 16.66 -26.11 4.78
N PRO A 100 17.35 -25.70 5.85
CA PRO A 100 18.56 -24.87 5.72
C PRO A 100 19.74 -25.58 5.05
N THR A 101 19.68 -26.91 4.89
CA THR A 101 20.78 -27.71 4.31
C THR A 101 20.72 -27.82 2.79
N THR A 102 19.58 -27.54 2.17
CA THR A 102 19.43 -27.56 0.72
C THR A 102 19.96 -26.25 0.10
N PRO A 103 20.52 -26.27 -1.11
CA PRO A 103 20.81 -25.04 -1.85
C PRO A 103 19.53 -24.39 -2.39
N GLY A 104 19.41 -23.06 -2.30
CA GLY A 104 18.26 -22.32 -2.82
C GLY A 104 16.96 -22.61 -2.08
N ASP A 105 15.82 -22.31 -2.71
CA ASP A 105 14.49 -22.55 -2.15
C ASP A 105 14.13 -24.03 -2.18
N ASP A 106 13.21 -24.46 -1.31
CA ASP A 106 12.73 -25.84 -1.27
C ASP A 106 11.43 -26.02 -2.06
N ILE A 107 10.54 -25.03 -1.93
CA ILE A 107 9.24 -25.00 -2.60
C ILE A 107 9.09 -23.69 -3.35
N VAL A 108 8.64 -23.76 -4.60
CA VAL A 108 8.36 -22.58 -5.43
C VAL A 108 6.96 -22.70 -6.01
N TYR A 109 6.13 -21.69 -5.78
CA TYR A 109 4.87 -21.51 -6.48
C TYR A 109 5.08 -20.50 -7.59
N ARG A 110 4.82 -20.89 -8.83
CA ARG A 110 4.95 -20.04 -10.02
C ARG A 110 3.60 -19.72 -10.60
N PHE A 111 3.41 -18.46 -10.98
CA PHE A 111 2.17 -17.96 -11.56
C PHE A 111 2.46 -17.25 -12.88
N THR A 112 1.67 -17.59 -13.89
CA THR A 112 1.62 -16.90 -15.18
C THR A 112 0.17 -16.59 -15.53
N PHE A 113 -0.04 -15.53 -16.30
CA PHE A 113 -1.37 -15.03 -16.59
C PHE A 113 -1.59 -14.91 -18.10
N LYS A 114 -2.83 -15.15 -18.52
CA LYS A 114 -3.29 -15.00 -19.90
C LYS A 114 -4.56 -14.15 -19.94
N LYS A 115 -4.67 -13.29 -20.95
CA LYS A 115 -5.81 -12.39 -21.16
C LYS A 115 -6.59 -12.79 -22.38
N VAL A 116 -7.91 -12.60 -22.31
CA VAL A 116 -8.84 -12.85 -23.43
C VAL A 116 -9.80 -11.68 -23.57
N ASN A 117 -9.98 -11.20 -24.79
CA ASN A 117 -11.05 -10.27 -25.13
C ASN A 117 -12.30 -11.03 -25.55
N GLU A 118 -13.41 -10.86 -24.83
CA GLU A 118 -14.70 -11.47 -25.19
C GLU A 118 -15.50 -10.62 -26.21
N ASP A 119 -15.20 -9.32 -26.29
CA ASP A 119 -15.76 -8.39 -27.27
C ASP A 119 -14.76 -7.27 -27.63
N PRO A 120 -13.78 -7.55 -28.52
CA PRO A 120 -12.75 -6.57 -28.88
C PRO A 120 -13.28 -5.38 -29.72
N THR A 121 -14.59 -5.32 -30.03
CA THR A 121 -15.18 -4.27 -30.87
C THR A 121 -15.56 -3.00 -30.09
N THR A 122 -15.34 -2.98 -28.78
CA THR A 122 -15.70 -1.87 -27.89
C THR A 122 -14.54 -1.38 -27.05
N PHE A 123 -14.58 -0.11 -26.66
CA PHE A 123 -13.67 0.45 -25.66
C PHE A 123 -14.09 0.13 -24.22
N PHE A 124 -15.33 -0.32 -23.99
CA PHE A 124 -15.76 -0.71 -22.65
C PHE A 124 -15.07 -2.02 -22.23
N ASN A 125 -14.49 -2.03 -21.03
CA ASN A 125 -13.91 -3.27 -20.50
C ASN A 125 -14.99 -4.32 -20.22
N ILE A 126 -16.17 -3.90 -19.74
CA ILE A 126 -17.29 -4.79 -19.44
C ILE A 126 -18.59 -4.23 -20.01
N ARG A 127 -19.28 -5.02 -20.84
CA ARG A 127 -20.63 -4.74 -21.33
C ARG A 127 -21.33 -6.02 -21.80
N LEU A 128 -22.67 -6.04 -21.76
CA LEU A 128 -23.52 -7.08 -22.35
C LEU A 128 -23.12 -8.51 -21.93
N GLY A 129 -22.79 -8.71 -20.66
CA GLY A 129 -22.36 -10.00 -20.11
C GLY A 129 -20.94 -10.43 -20.48
N LYS A 130 -20.17 -9.58 -21.16
CA LYS A 130 -18.81 -9.85 -21.64
C LYS A 130 -17.76 -8.96 -20.97
N GLN A 131 -16.56 -9.50 -20.84
CA GLN A 131 -15.38 -8.84 -20.27
C GLN A 131 -14.20 -8.91 -21.24
N ASN A 132 -13.63 -7.76 -21.58
CA ASN A 132 -12.35 -7.64 -22.26
C ASN A 132 -11.19 -7.71 -21.28
N LEU A 133 -10.05 -8.18 -21.77
CA LEU A 133 -8.86 -8.46 -20.96
C LEU A 133 -9.16 -9.36 -19.75
N ARG A 134 -10.11 -10.27 -19.93
CA ARG A 134 -10.47 -11.25 -18.90
C ARG A 134 -9.24 -12.12 -18.63
N THR A 135 -8.78 -12.08 -17.38
CA THR A 135 -7.50 -12.67 -16.99
C THR A 135 -7.68 -14.04 -16.35
N PHE A 136 -6.82 -14.98 -16.74
CA PHE A 136 -6.77 -16.35 -16.25
C PHE A 136 -5.35 -16.67 -15.77
N ALA A 137 -5.23 -17.29 -14.60
CA ALA A 137 -3.98 -17.74 -14.02
C ALA A 137 -3.71 -19.21 -14.34
N THR A 138 -2.44 -19.53 -14.52
CA THR A 138 -1.89 -20.88 -14.38
C THR A 138 -0.94 -20.87 -13.20
N ALA A 139 -1.14 -21.80 -12.27
CA ALA A 139 -0.26 -21.98 -11.11
C ALA A 139 0.48 -23.31 -11.21
N GLU A 140 1.78 -23.26 -10.97
CA GLU A 140 2.68 -24.40 -10.96
C GLU A 140 3.39 -24.48 -9.61
N LYS A 141 3.66 -25.70 -9.16
CA LYS A 141 4.38 -25.96 -7.91
C LYS A 141 5.64 -26.79 -8.18
N SER A 142 6.74 -26.38 -7.58
CA SER A 142 7.98 -27.15 -7.46
C SER A 142 8.22 -27.49 -5.98
N THR A 143 8.75 -28.66 -5.72
CA THR A 143 9.22 -29.12 -4.39
C THR A 143 10.67 -29.60 -4.43
N ASP A 144 11.40 -29.23 -5.49
CA ASP A 144 12.80 -29.60 -5.73
C ASP A 144 13.68 -28.38 -6.03
N GLY A 145 13.28 -27.22 -5.51
CA GLY A 145 13.97 -25.94 -5.68
C GLY A 145 13.90 -25.36 -7.09
N GLY A 146 12.75 -25.53 -7.75
CA GLY A 146 12.49 -24.96 -9.07
C GLY A 146 13.10 -25.74 -10.25
N LYS A 147 13.57 -26.97 -10.03
CA LYS A 147 14.12 -27.81 -11.12
C LYS A 147 13.01 -28.41 -11.97
N THR A 148 11.94 -28.87 -11.34
CA THR A 148 10.74 -29.38 -12.01
C THR A 148 9.48 -28.70 -11.48
N PHE A 149 8.49 -28.52 -12.36
CA PHE A 149 7.23 -27.87 -12.04
C PHE A 149 6.06 -28.76 -12.44
N THR A 150 5.06 -28.84 -11.56
CA THR A 150 3.78 -29.47 -11.83
C THR A 150 2.70 -28.40 -11.88
N THR A 151 1.89 -28.37 -12.94
CA THR A 151 0.71 -27.50 -12.98
C THR A 151 -0.33 -27.97 -11.97
N VAL A 152 -0.68 -27.11 -11.03
CA VAL A 152 -1.65 -27.41 -9.94
C VAL A 152 -2.98 -26.68 -10.10
N LEU A 153 -2.99 -25.61 -10.91
CA LEU A 153 -4.18 -24.94 -11.41
C LEU A 153 -3.93 -24.49 -12.85
N SER A 154 -4.95 -24.63 -13.71
CA SER A 154 -4.93 -24.12 -15.07
C SER A 154 -6.24 -23.39 -15.39
N ASN A 155 -6.15 -22.32 -16.19
CA ASN A 155 -7.30 -21.47 -16.55
C ASN A 155 -8.12 -20.98 -15.33
N ALA A 156 -7.45 -20.73 -14.20
CA ALA A 156 -8.08 -20.24 -12.98
C ALA A 156 -8.50 -18.78 -13.19
N ARG A 157 -9.79 -18.48 -13.04
CA ARG A 157 -10.33 -17.14 -13.29
C ARG A 157 -9.86 -16.15 -12.23
N MET A 158 -9.44 -14.95 -12.66
CA MET A 158 -9.21 -13.81 -11.78
C MET A 158 -10.53 -13.06 -11.53
N ALA A 159 -10.72 -12.50 -10.33
CA ALA A 159 -11.80 -11.55 -10.09
C ALA A 159 -11.62 -10.27 -10.95
N PRO A 160 -12.70 -9.67 -11.50
CA PRO A 160 -12.59 -8.42 -12.25
C PRO A 160 -12.39 -7.22 -11.30
N THR A 161 -11.82 -6.13 -11.83
CA THR A 161 -11.82 -4.82 -11.17
C THR A 161 -13.25 -4.37 -10.89
N ASN A 162 -13.50 -3.77 -9.73
CA ASN A 162 -14.82 -3.25 -9.36
C ASN A 162 -15.11 -1.91 -10.06
N ILE A 163 -15.27 -1.92 -11.39
CA ILE A 163 -15.42 -0.71 -12.21
C ILE A 163 -16.58 0.18 -11.74
N GLY A 164 -17.70 -0.42 -11.37
CA GLY A 164 -18.89 0.31 -10.98
C GLY A 164 -20.19 -0.46 -11.19
N PRO A 165 -21.31 0.04 -10.65
CA PRO A 165 -22.58 -0.68 -10.59
C PRO A 165 -23.12 -1.05 -11.97
N ARG A 166 -22.95 -0.20 -13.00
CA ARG A 166 -23.42 -0.52 -14.35
C ARG A 166 -22.63 -1.64 -15.03
N SER A 167 -21.31 -1.68 -14.84
CA SER A 167 -20.44 -2.70 -15.44
C SER A 167 -20.50 -4.01 -14.69
N ILE A 168 -20.63 -3.98 -13.36
CA ILE A 168 -20.60 -5.19 -12.54
C ILE A 168 -22.01 -5.77 -12.38
N GLU A 169 -22.88 -5.08 -11.63
CA GLU A 169 -24.17 -5.65 -11.20
C GLU A 169 -25.33 -5.31 -12.15
N GLY A 170 -25.14 -4.33 -13.04
CA GLY A 170 -26.18 -3.86 -13.96
C GLY A 170 -26.54 -4.87 -15.06
N PRO A 171 -27.76 -4.76 -15.63
CA PRO A 171 -28.26 -5.69 -16.64
C PRO A 171 -27.51 -5.62 -17.98
N VAL A 172 -26.75 -4.54 -18.20
CA VAL A 172 -25.87 -4.35 -19.36
C VAL A 172 -24.39 -4.56 -19.02
N GLY A 173 -24.08 -5.02 -17.81
CA GLY A 173 -22.77 -5.38 -17.31
C GLY A 173 -22.59 -6.90 -17.21
N LEU A 174 -21.91 -7.39 -16.18
CA LEU A 174 -21.85 -8.82 -15.86
C LEU A 174 -23.13 -9.36 -15.19
N ASN A 175 -23.99 -8.47 -14.70
CA ASN A 175 -25.27 -8.78 -14.07
C ASN A 175 -25.12 -9.81 -12.93
N LYS A 176 -24.09 -9.62 -12.09
CA LYS A 176 -23.76 -10.49 -10.94
C LYS A 176 -23.32 -9.64 -9.75
N PRO A 177 -23.66 -10.04 -8.51
CA PRO A 177 -23.13 -9.38 -7.32
C PRO A 177 -21.59 -9.42 -7.30
N TYR A 178 -20.93 -8.31 -6.95
CA TYR A 178 -19.47 -8.27 -6.99
C TYR A 178 -18.82 -9.34 -6.09
N ALA A 179 -19.41 -9.58 -4.91
CA ALA A 179 -18.95 -10.62 -3.99
C ALA A 179 -18.95 -12.04 -4.61
N GLU A 180 -19.85 -12.33 -5.55
CA GLU A 180 -19.83 -13.60 -6.28
C GLU A 180 -18.61 -13.67 -7.22
N LEU A 181 -18.31 -12.57 -7.92
CA LEU A 181 -17.16 -12.50 -8.82
C LEU A 181 -15.82 -12.63 -8.07
N VAL A 182 -15.73 -12.06 -6.88
CA VAL A 182 -14.57 -12.23 -5.98
C VAL A 182 -14.45 -13.69 -5.53
N ARG A 183 -15.54 -14.34 -5.12
CA ARG A 183 -15.52 -15.77 -4.76
C ARG A 183 -15.10 -16.66 -5.92
N ASN A 184 -15.49 -16.33 -7.14
CA ASN A 184 -15.07 -17.05 -8.34
C ASN A 184 -13.57 -16.89 -8.66
N GLY A 185 -12.88 -15.95 -8.00
CA GLY A 185 -11.43 -15.78 -8.03
C GLY A 185 -10.67 -16.75 -7.10
N VAL A 186 -11.39 -17.53 -6.29
CA VAL A 186 -10.83 -18.48 -5.33
C VAL A 186 -10.93 -19.92 -5.88
N HIS A 187 -9.82 -20.64 -5.90
CA HIS A 187 -9.68 -21.94 -6.54
C HIS A 187 -9.00 -22.95 -5.62
N LYS A 188 -9.41 -24.21 -5.68
CA LYS A 188 -8.72 -25.31 -4.98
C LYS A 188 -7.75 -25.99 -5.94
N ALA A 189 -6.46 -25.98 -5.59
CA ALA A 189 -5.40 -26.61 -6.37
C ALA A 189 -5.42 -28.14 -6.20
N THR A 190 -4.92 -28.85 -7.21
CA THR A 190 -4.79 -30.32 -7.16
C THR A 190 -3.80 -30.80 -6.10
N SER A 191 -2.85 -29.95 -5.72
CA SER A 191 -1.87 -30.17 -4.65
C SER A 191 -2.40 -29.92 -3.23
N GLY A 192 -3.65 -29.48 -3.08
CA GLY A 192 -4.35 -29.35 -1.79
C GLY A 192 -4.46 -27.93 -1.24
N GLU A 193 -3.72 -26.96 -1.80
CA GLU A 193 -3.81 -25.55 -1.45
C GLU A 193 -5.11 -24.91 -1.99
N THR A 194 -5.52 -23.81 -1.38
CA THR A 194 -6.54 -22.91 -1.94
C THR A 194 -5.86 -21.61 -2.36
N MET A 195 -6.09 -21.15 -3.58
CA MET A 195 -5.43 -19.97 -4.13
C MET A 195 -6.47 -18.93 -4.55
N SER A 196 -6.15 -17.64 -4.42
CA SER A 196 -6.99 -16.52 -4.85
C SER A 196 -6.18 -15.56 -5.70
N PHE A 197 -6.81 -15.04 -6.78
CA PHE A 197 -6.19 -14.09 -7.70
C PHE A 197 -7.13 -12.93 -7.99
N GLY A 198 -6.62 -11.70 -7.88
CA GLY A 198 -7.30 -10.52 -8.39
C GLY A 198 -7.09 -9.26 -7.57
N PRO A 199 -7.81 -8.18 -7.95
CA PRO A 199 -7.71 -6.91 -7.27
C PRO A 199 -8.35 -6.98 -5.89
N VAL A 200 -7.61 -6.49 -4.90
CA VAL A 200 -8.04 -6.33 -3.51
C VAL A 200 -7.76 -4.89 -3.10
N GLU A 201 -8.50 -4.42 -2.09
CA GLU A 201 -8.11 -3.21 -1.38
C GLU A 201 -6.72 -3.42 -0.76
N ASP A 202 -5.90 -2.38 -0.76
CA ASP A 202 -4.49 -2.47 -0.38
C ASP A 202 -4.35 -2.75 1.12
N PRO A 203 -3.85 -3.93 1.52
CA PRO A 203 -3.75 -4.24 2.94
C PRO A 203 -2.73 -3.36 3.67
N PHE A 204 -1.79 -2.74 2.96
CA PHE A 204 -0.80 -1.86 3.56
C PHE A 204 -1.40 -0.51 3.92
N PHE A 205 -0.91 0.09 5.00
CA PHE A 205 -1.41 1.38 5.49
C PHE A 205 -0.23 2.19 5.98
N VAL A 206 -0.11 3.41 5.46
CA VAL A 206 0.99 4.31 5.83
C VAL A 206 0.67 5.73 5.35
N ASP A 207 1.18 6.72 6.07
CA ASP A 207 1.28 8.07 5.55
C ASP A 207 2.54 8.21 4.68
N LEU A 208 2.45 7.77 3.41
CA LEU A 208 3.57 7.85 2.46
C LEU A 208 4.14 9.27 2.37
N GLY A 209 3.25 10.26 2.26
CA GLY A 209 3.62 11.66 2.16
C GLY A 209 4.36 12.14 3.40
N GLY A 210 3.91 11.77 4.60
CA GLY A 210 4.60 12.12 5.84
C GLY A 210 5.95 11.42 5.99
N ILE A 211 6.01 10.11 5.73
CA ILE A 211 7.22 9.31 5.93
C ILE A 211 8.33 9.69 4.95
N PHE A 212 8.03 9.79 3.65
CA PHE A 212 9.06 10.03 2.63
C PHE A 212 9.30 11.50 2.31
N ASP A 213 8.50 12.44 2.84
CA ASP A 213 8.85 13.87 2.92
C ASP A 213 9.77 14.12 4.13
N LEU A 214 10.94 13.47 4.13
CA LEU A 214 11.93 13.55 5.22
C LEU A 214 11.32 13.38 6.62
N ALA A 215 10.47 12.36 6.77
CA ALA A 215 9.70 12.09 7.99
C ALA A 215 9.03 13.34 8.58
N ASN A 216 8.31 14.09 7.75
CA ASN A 216 7.36 15.11 8.12
C ASN A 216 6.13 14.48 8.79
N ILE A 217 6.35 13.80 9.92
CA ILE A 217 5.34 13.10 10.71
C ILE A 217 4.30 14.12 11.16
N ARG A 218 3.04 13.83 10.85
CA ARG A 218 1.92 14.73 11.09
C ARG A 218 0.79 14.01 11.83
N PRO A 219 0.96 13.64 13.12
CA PRO A 219 0.04 12.73 13.80
C PRO A 219 -1.43 13.15 13.75
N ASP A 220 -1.69 14.46 13.89
CA ASP A 220 -3.06 15.01 13.89
C ASP A 220 -3.64 15.24 12.48
N ALA A 221 -2.82 15.03 11.43
CA ALA A 221 -3.18 15.27 10.03
C ALA A 221 -2.68 14.15 9.11
N ALA A 222 -2.38 12.98 9.67
CA ALA A 222 -1.83 11.87 8.92
C ALA A 222 -2.88 11.35 7.94
N VAL A 223 -2.44 11.01 6.74
CA VAL A 223 -3.31 10.52 5.68
C VAL A 223 -2.80 9.18 5.24
N ASP A 224 -3.64 8.15 5.39
CA ASP A 224 -3.39 6.89 4.72
C ASP A 224 -3.42 7.11 3.21
N ALA A 225 -2.23 7.07 2.59
CA ALA A 225 -2.07 7.34 1.17
C ALA A 225 -2.56 6.18 0.28
N LEU A 226 -2.74 5.00 0.88
CA LEU A 226 -3.17 3.77 0.22
C LEU A 226 -4.66 3.51 0.38
N LYS A 227 -5.32 4.27 1.27
CA LYS A 227 -6.77 4.28 1.41
C LYS A 227 -7.48 4.32 0.05
N CYS A 228 -8.37 3.35 -0.15
CA CYS A 228 -9.13 3.14 -1.37
C CYS A 228 -8.32 2.93 -2.65
N LYS A 229 -7.02 2.65 -2.53
CA LYS A 229 -6.25 2.08 -3.60
C LYS A 229 -6.44 0.57 -3.58
N SER A 230 -5.85 -0.07 -4.55
CA SER A 230 -5.90 -1.51 -4.69
C SER A 230 -4.54 -2.00 -5.14
N VAL A 231 -4.33 -3.28 -4.89
CA VAL A 231 -3.22 -4.05 -5.42
C VAL A 231 -3.78 -5.29 -6.08
N LEU A 232 -2.99 -5.93 -6.93
CA LEU A 232 -3.29 -7.27 -7.42
C LEU A 232 -2.65 -8.29 -6.50
N SER A 233 -3.47 -9.17 -5.93
CA SER A 233 -3.00 -10.13 -4.96
C SER A 233 -2.95 -11.55 -5.51
N ILE A 234 -1.87 -12.25 -5.16
CA ILE A 234 -1.74 -13.70 -5.23
C ILE A 234 -1.73 -14.21 -3.79
N ALA A 235 -2.81 -14.86 -3.37
CA ALA A 235 -2.93 -15.43 -2.03
C ALA A 235 -2.99 -16.95 -2.08
N ILE A 236 -2.29 -17.63 -1.17
CA ILE A 236 -2.24 -19.08 -1.03
C ILE A 236 -2.59 -19.45 0.41
N LYS A 237 -3.52 -20.38 0.56
CA LYS A 237 -3.84 -21.08 1.81
C LYS A 237 -3.25 -22.50 1.71
N ALA A 238 -2.14 -22.74 2.41
CA ALA A 238 -1.39 -23.99 2.34
C ALA A 238 -1.41 -24.74 3.69
N PRO A 239 -1.68 -26.06 3.71
CA PRO A 239 -1.51 -26.86 4.92
C PRO A 239 -0.08 -26.77 5.47
N ILE A 240 0.08 -26.73 6.79
CA ILE A 240 1.41 -26.74 7.43
C ILE A 240 2.23 -27.95 6.96
N SER A 241 1.61 -29.13 6.84
CA SER A 241 2.27 -30.35 6.35
C SER A 241 2.76 -30.28 4.90
N SER A 242 2.25 -29.36 4.08
CA SER A 242 2.77 -29.16 2.72
C SER A 242 3.97 -28.22 2.66
N LEU A 243 4.24 -27.48 3.75
CA LEU A 243 5.36 -26.53 3.88
C LEU A 243 6.44 -27.04 4.85
N GLN A 244 6.08 -27.90 5.80
CA GLN A 244 7.01 -28.50 6.75
C GLN A 244 7.85 -29.58 6.04
N LYS A 245 9.18 -29.56 6.25
CA LYS A 245 10.18 -30.36 5.52
C LYS A 245 9.99 -31.90 5.58
N ASP A 246 9.43 -32.40 6.67
CA ASP A 246 9.12 -33.80 6.96
C ASP A 246 7.60 -34.08 6.92
N HIS A 247 6.81 -33.14 6.39
CA HIS A 247 5.36 -33.20 6.29
C HIS A 247 4.59 -33.33 7.62
N LYS A 248 5.19 -32.89 8.73
CA LYS A 248 4.53 -32.89 10.04
C LYS A 248 3.39 -31.87 10.12
N LYS A 249 2.38 -32.19 10.92
CA LYS A 249 1.28 -31.29 11.28
C LYS A 249 1.70 -30.36 12.42
N ALA A 250 0.96 -29.26 12.59
CA ALA A 250 1.22 -28.31 13.68
C ALA A 250 1.17 -28.94 15.08
N SER A 251 0.30 -29.94 15.28
CA SER A 251 0.19 -30.68 16.55
C SER A 251 1.40 -31.54 16.88
N GLU A 252 2.29 -31.78 15.92
CA GLU A 252 3.51 -32.58 16.09
C GLU A 252 4.74 -31.70 16.39
N ALA A 253 4.58 -30.38 16.45
CA ALA A 253 5.61 -29.48 16.95
C ALA A 253 5.83 -29.71 18.45
N ALA A 254 7.09 -29.80 18.88
CA ALA A 254 7.42 -30.02 20.29
C ALA A 254 6.89 -28.88 21.19
N ASN A 255 6.98 -27.64 20.71
CA ASN A 255 6.37 -26.42 21.25
C ASN A 255 6.69 -25.26 20.27
N ILE A 256 6.43 -24.02 20.67
CA ILE A 256 6.70 -22.83 19.87
C ILE A 256 8.19 -22.54 19.61
N LEU A 257 9.11 -23.28 20.24
CA LEU A 257 10.54 -23.16 20.02
C LEU A 257 11.08 -24.26 19.10
N ASP A 258 10.21 -25.07 18.49
CA ASP A 258 10.61 -26.11 17.56
C ASP A 258 11.10 -25.51 16.24
N SER A 259 12.40 -25.62 15.97
CA SER A 259 13.04 -25.08 14.77
C SER A 259 12.63 -25.79 13.49
N ASP A 260 12.07 -27.02 13.55
CA ASP A 260 11.61 -27.75 12.37
C ASP A 260 10.34 -27.13 11.75
N PHE A 261 9.71 -26.17 12.43
CA PHE A 261 8.50 -25.48 12.00
C PHE A 261 8.75 -24.04 11.56
N VAL A 262 10.01 -23.64 11.39
CA VAL A 262 10.37 -22.32 10.85
C VAL A 262 10.58 -22.42 9.34
N ILE A 263 9.96 -21.51 8.60
CA ILE A 263 10.15 -21.33 7.15
C ILE A 263 10.53 -19.89 6.82
N GLY A 264 11.31 -19.70 5.76
CA GLY A 264 11.55 -18.41 5.12
C GLY A 264 10.65 -18.26 3.90
N VAL A 265 10.06 -17.08 3.70
CA VAL A 265 9.15 -16.76 2.60
C VAL A 265 9.61 -15.49 1.92
N TRP A 266 9.63 -15.48 0.59
CA TRP A 266 9.85 -14.28 -0.22
C TRP A 266 9.13 -14.42 -1.55
N ALA A 267 8.94 -13.32 -2.27
CA ALA A 267 8.31 -13.32 -3.57
C ALA A 267 9.11 -12.53 -4.60
N SER A 268 8.97 -12.89 -5.88
CA SER A 268 9.68 -12.22 -6.97
C SER A 268 8.83 -12.06 -8.22
N ALA A 269 9.24 -11.13 -9.06
CA ALA A 269 8.74 -10.97 -10.43
C ALA A 269 9.91 -11.01 -11.40
N SER A 270 9.74 -11.74 -12.50
CA SER A 270 10.73 -11.90 -13.54
C SER A 270 10.17 -11.59 -14.94
N ARG A 271 11.03 -11.05 -15.80
CA ARG A 271 10.73 -10.65 -17.19
C ARG A 271 11.58 -11.43 -18.18
N PRO A 272 11.10 -11.75 -19.39
CA PRO A 272 11.98 -12.17 -20.48
C PRO A 272 13.06 -11.12 -20.75
N LYS A 273 14.30 -11.57 -20.94
CA LYS A 273 15.47 -10.69 -21.08
C LYS A 273 15.39 -9.72 -22.27
N MET A 274 14.66 -10.08 -23.33
CA MET A 274 14.51 -9.25 -24.53
C MET A 274 13.05 -8.85 -24.75
N ARG A 275 12.84 -7.56 -25.05
CA ARG A 275 11.58 -6.99 -25.55
C ARG A 275 11.85 -6.23 -26.84
N VAL A 276 11.09 -6.54 -27.88
CA VAL A 276 11.13 -5.85 -29.19
C VAL A 276 9.78 -5.22 -29.46
N LEU A 277 9.76 -3.91 -29.73
CA LEU A 277 8.57 -3.21 -30.22
C LEU A 277 8.51 -3.38 -31.74
N ASN A 278 7.46 -4.04 -32.25
CA ASN A 278 7.44 -4.52 -33.64
C ASN A 278 7.01 -3.45 -34.67
N GLY A 279 6.60 -2.26 -34.23
CA GLY A 279 6.14 -1.16 -35.11
C GLY A 279 4.69 -1.28 -35.59
N ASP A 280 4.00 -2.39 -35.30
CA ASP A 280 2.58 -2.62 -35.59
C ASP A 280 1.67 -2.49 -34.35
N GLY A 281 2.22 -1.93 -33.26
CA GLY A 281 1.54 -1.83 -31.97
C GLY A 281 1.63 -3.09 -31.11
N THR A 282 2.36 -4.12 -31.55
CA THR A 282 2.64 -5.32 -30.77
C THR A 282 4.08 -5.35 -30.26
N GLU A 283 4.33 -6.27 -29.34
CA GLU A 283 5.63 -6.48 -28.73
C GLU A 283 5.97 -7.97 -28.69
N THR A 284 7.23 -8.29 -29.02
CA THR A 284 7.78 -9.64 -28.96
C THR A 284 8.69 -9.77 -27.75
N HIS A 285 8.54 -10.86 -27.00
CA HIS A 285 9.35 -11.16 -25.83
C HIS A 285 10.10 -12.48 -26.00
N SER A 286 11.38 -12.52 -25.64
CA SER A 286 12.22 -13.71 -25.81
C SER A 286 13.40 -13.75 -24.83
N GLY A 287 14.10 -14.89 -24.82
CA GLY A 287 15.21 -15.16 -23.92
C GLY A 287 14.77 -15.67 -22.54
N ASP A 288 15.75 -15.95 -21.69
CA ASP A 288 15.51 -16.41 -20.32
C ASP A 288 14.79 -15.35 -19.49
N TYR A 289 14.06 -15.82 -18.47
CA TYR A 289 13.48 -14.93 -17.47
C TYR A 289 14.59 -14.42 -16.53
N VAL A 290 14.57 -13.12 -16.27
CA VAL A 290 15.47 -12.42 -15.35
C VAL A 290 14.63 -11.76 -14.27
N GLN A 291 15.04 -11.91 -13.01
CA GLN A 291 14.38 -11.26 -11.88
C GLN A 291 14.55 -9.75 -11.96
N VAL A 292 13.46 -9.02 -11.79
CA VAL A 292 13.44 -7.54 -11.83
C VAL A 292 12.89 -6.92 -10.55
N SER A 293 12.16 -7.68 -9.73
CA SER A 293 11.69 -7.29 -8.41
C SER A 293 11.70 -8.51 -7.48
N ARG A 294 11.96 -8.26 -6.20
CA ARG A 294 11.77 -9.22 -5.12
C ARG A 294 11.46 -8.52 -3.82
N LEU A 295 10.84 -9.25 -2.89
CA LEU A 295 10.64 -8.79 -1.52
C LEU A 295 10.55 -9.99 -0.58
N GLY A 296 11.30 -9.95 0.52
CA GLY A 296 11.21 -10.89 1.63
C GLY A 296 10.69 -10.19 2.88
N MET A 297 11.58 -9.55 3.62
CA MET A 297 11.23 -8.67 4.72
C MET A 297 10.63 -7.37 4.18
N PRO A 298 9.57 -6.84 4.82
CA PRO A 298 8.98 -5.56 4.43
C PRO A 298 10.01 -4.43 4.54
N LEU A 299 9.82 -3.40 3.72
CA LEU A 299 10.59 -2.15 3.73
C LEU A 299 12.11 -2.28 3.49
N THR A 300 12.65 -3.49 3.26
CA THR A 300 14.07 -3.68 2.93
C THR A 300 14.46 -2.85 1.72
N ASN A 301 13.71 -2.95 0.63
CA ASN A 301 14.05 -2.20 -0.57
C ASN A 301 13.77 -0.70 -0.39
N GLU A 302 12.79 -0.33 0.42
CA GLU A 302 12.24 1.00 0.62
C GLU A 302 13.17 1.89 1.45
N VAL A 303 13.60 1.41 2.63
CA VAL A 303 14.31 2.20 3.64
C VAL A 303 15.67 1.64 4.05
N VAL A 304 16.00 0.39 3.69
CA VAL A 304 17.31 -0.21 3.99
C VAL A 304 18.26 -0.05 2.81
N ILE A 305 17.82 -0.41 1.61
CA ILE A 305 18.67 -0.33 0.40
C ILE A 305 18.67 1.10 -0.14
N PRO A 306 19.84 1.73 -0.36
CA PRO A 306 19.89 3.08 -0.90
C PRO A 306 19.45 3.12 -2.36
N ILE A 307 18.85 4.24 -2.78
CA ILE A 307 18.23 4.40 -4.11
C ILE A 307 19.10 3.92 -5.29
N GLY A 308 20.41 4.18 -5.26
CA GLY A 308 21.34 3.80 -6.32
C GLY A 308 21.68 2.31 -6.40
N GLN A 309 21.19 1.51 -5.45
CA GLN A 309 21.44 0.07 -5.36
C GLN A 309 20.16 -0.77 -5.47
N LYS A 310 18.97 -0.15 -5.42
CA LYS A 310 17.69 -0.85 -5.35
C LYS A 310 17.43 -1.76 -6.55
N ASP A 311 17.68 -1.27 -7.77
CA ASP A 311 17.51 -2.08 -8.98
C ASP A 311 18.50 -3.27 -9.01
N TYR A 312 19.74 -3.06 -8.55
CA TYR A 312 20.72 -4.13 -8.45
C TYR A 312 20.30 -5.16 -7.39
N TRP A 313 19.89 -4.72 -6.21
CA TRP A 313 19.37 -5.58 -5.15
C TRP A 313 18.17 -6.42 -5.61
N ASN A 314 17.22 -5.79 -6.32
CA ASN A 314 16.06 -6.43 -6.94
C ASN A 314 16.43 -7.53 -7.95
N SER A 315 17.57 -7.39 -8.62
CA SER A 315 18.06 -8.40 -9.57
C SER A 315 18.78 -9.59 -8.91
N GLN A 316 19.15 -9.48 -7.62
CA GLN A 316 19.84 -10.54 -6.89
C GLN A 316 18.85 -11.49 -6.21
N LEU A 317 19.27 -12.75 -6.04
CA LEU A 317 18.57 -13.69 -5.16
C LEU A 317 18.93 -13.38 -3.70
N PRO A 318 18.06 -13.70 -2.72
CA PRO A 318 18.39 -13.55 -1.29
C PRO A 318 19.70 -14.25 -0.88
N TYR A 319 20.06 -15.32 -1.58
CA TYR A 319 21.28 -16.09 -1.34
C TYR A 319 22.58 -15.38 -1.76
N ASN A 320 22.50 -14.30 -2.55
CA ASN A 320 23.64 -13.61 -3.16
C ASN A 320 23.77 -12.15 -2.68
N GLU A 321 23.34 -11.84 -1.46
CA GLU A 321 23.17 -10.43 -1.02
C GLU A 321 24.02 -10.01 0.19
N THR A 322 25.03 -10.78 0.56
CA THR A 322 25.90 -10.46 1.72
C THR A 322 26.56 -9.07 1.65
N SER A 323 26.76 -8.53 0.44
CA SER A 323 27.27 -7.17 0.23
C SER A 323 26.32 -6.05 0.70
N PHE A 324 25.03 -6.36 0.88
CA PHE A 324 24.01 -5.44 1.36
C PHE A 324 23.85 -5.46 2.89
N GLU A 325 24.44 -6.43 3.60
CA GLU A 325 24.41 -6.47 5.08
C GLU A 325 24.91 -5.18 5.72
N LYS A 326 25.83 -4.47 5.05
CA LYS A 326 26.35 -3.17 5.50
C LYS A 326 25.24 -2.14 5.80
N TYR A 327 24.10 -2.24 5.10
CA TYR A 327 22.94 -1.37 5.30
C TYR A 327 22.06 -1.80 6.48
N LEU A 328 22.21 -3.02 6.99
CA LEU A 328 21.53 -3.48 8.21
C LEU A 328 22.37 -3.20 9.46
N VAL A 329 23.70 -3.34 9.35
CA VAL A 329 24.61 -3.17 10.51
C VAL A 329 24.97 -1.71 10.80
N ASN A 330 24.84 -0.83 9.81
CA ASN A 330 24.97 0.63 9.91
C ASN A 330 23.91 1.30 9.02
N PRO A 331 22.62 1.23 9.40
CA PRO A 331 21.53 1.69 8.56
C PRO A 331 21.55 3.20 8.39
N GLU A 332 21.28 3.67 7.16
CA GLU A 332 21.15 5.10 6.87
C GLU A 332 20.03 5.73 7.70
N LEU A 333 18.91 5.02 7.89
CA LEU A 333 17.78 5.46 8.70
C LEU A 333 18.18 5.82 10.15
N ALA A 334 19.18 5.15 10.73
CA ALA A 334 19.67 5.47 12.07
C ALA A 334 20.40 6.83 12.14
N LEU A 335 20.95 7.33 11.04
CA LEU A 335 21.61 8.64 11.01
C LEU A 335 20.61 9.78 11.25
N TYR A 336 19.34 9.59 10.90
CA TYR A 336 18.24 10.53 11.16
C TYR A 336 17.64 10.41 12.57
N MET A 337 18.09 9.42 13.34
CA MET A 337 17.73 9.20 14.74
C MET A 337 18.91 9.47 15.68
N ASP A 338 20.02 9.99 15.15
CA ASP A 338 21.23 10.34 15.89
C ASP A 338 21.44 11.86 15.84
N ASP A 339 21.33 12.52 16.99
CA ASP A 339 21.46 13.98 17.10
C ASP A 339 22.88 14.47 16.81
N ASP A 340 23.89 13.59 16.92
CA ASP A 340 25.27 13.89 16.51
C ASP A 340 25.45 13.84 14.97
N GLN A 341 24.43 13.40 14.23
CA GLN A 341 24.44 13.24 12.77
C GLN A 341 23.35 14.11 12.10
N PHE A 342 22.31 13.48 11.54
CA PHE A 342 21.25 14.17 10.79
C PHE A 342 19.93 14.25 11.58
N GLY A 343 19.91 13.81 12.85
CA GLY A 343 18.73 13.89 13.72
C GLY A 343 18.04 15.27 13.75
N PRO A 344 18.78 16.40 13.86
CA PRO A 344 18.16 17.72 13.88
C PRO A 344 17.49 18.13 12.55
N ALA A 345 17.86 17.49 11.44
CA ALA A 345 17.26 17.74 10.12
C ALA A 345 15.91 17.02 9.93
N VAL A 346 15.61 16.02 10.79
CA VAL A 346 14.42 15.16 10.69
C VAL A 346 13.65 15.20 12.02
N PRO A 347 13.00 16.33 12.36
CA PRO A 347 12.37 16.53 13.66
C PRO A 347 11.21 15.57 13.94
N GLY A 348 10.56 15.01 12.90
CA GLY A 348 9.49 14.01 13.09
C GLY A 348 9.99 12.71 13.74
N PHE A 349 11.29 12.42 13.65
CA PHE A 349 11.91 11.30 14.37
C PHE A 349 12.48 11.70 15.73
N ALA A 350 12.26 12.92 16.23
CA ALA A 350 12.76 13.35 17.54
C ALA A 350 12.51 12.36 18.71
N PRO A 351 11.34 11.69 18.80
CA PRO A 351 11.08 10.68 19.84
C PRO A 351 11.91 9.39 19.70
N LEU A 352 12.49 9.15 18.52
CA LEU A 352 13.25 7.95 18.16
C LEU A 352 14.74 8.31 18.17
N ARG A 353 15.45 7.91 19.24
CA ARG A 353 16.88 8.19 19.39
C ARG A 353 17.68 6.91 19.47
N ILE A 354 18.85 6.88 18.82
CA ILE A 354 19.75 5.74 18.90
C ILE A 354 20.37 5.66 20.30
N GLN A 355 20.49 4.46 20.85
CA GLN A 355 21.20 4.21 22.10
C GLN A 355 22.71 4.43 21.90
N ARG A 356 23.28 5.44 22.57
CA ARG A 356 24.72 5.79 22.49
C ARG A 356 25.49 5.30 23.72
N ASN A 357 24.82 4.92 24.81
CA ASN A 357 25.44 4.57 26.09
C ASN A 357 24.66 3.50 26.88
N SER A 358 24.16 2.48 26.20
CA SER A 358 23.44 1.38 26.84
C SER A 358 24.31 0.69 27.90
N LEU A 359 23.74 0.52 29.10
CA LEU A 359 24.42 0.00 30.30
C LEU A 359 25.73 0.75 30.65
N GLY A 360 25.89 2.00 30.21
CA GLY A 360 27.06 2.83 30.48
C GLY A 360 28.32 2.46 29.71
N MET A 361 28.25 1.55 28.73
CA MET A 361 29.43 1.09 28.00
C MET A 361 29.22 0.70 26.54
N PHE A 362 27.98 0.46 26.10
CA PHE A 362 27.71 -0.02 24.75
C PHE A 362 27.08 1.08 23.89
N ASP A 363 27.80 1.45 22.83
CA ASP A 363 27.39 2.48 21.87
C ASP A 363 26.90 1.84 20.58
N PHE A 364 25.62 2.04 20.24
CA PHE A 364 24.96 1.41 19.10
C PHE A 364 24.77 2.30 17.87
N GLY A 365 25.26 3.56 17.88
CA GLY A 365 25.17 4.38 16.66
C GLY A 365 26.25 4.07 15.62
N ASN A 366 26.01 4.50 14.39
CA ASN A 366 26.75 4.00 13.22
C ASN A 366 28.27 4.14 13.36
N GLY A 367 28.99 3.08 12.97
CA GLY A 367 30.45 2.99 13.02
C GLY A 367 31.03 2.68 14.40
N LYS A 368 30.19 2.48 15.42
CA LYS A 368 30.61 2.13 16.79
C LYS A 368 30.64 0.62 17.01
N ASP A 369 31.20 0.20 18.13
CA ASP A 369 31.47 -1.22 18.37
C ASP A 369 30.28 -2.00 18.91
N GLY A 370 29.22 -1.34 19.42
CA GLY A 370 28.08 -2.05 20.03
C GLY A 370 28.56 -3.10 21.03
N LEU A 371 28.18 -4.36 20.82
CA LEU A 371 28.62 -5.49 21.65
C LEU A 371 29.94 -6.15 21.21
N ALA A 372 30.63 -5.66 20.18
CA ALA A 372 31.82 -6.32 19.62
C ALA A 372 32.96 -6.54 20.65
N GLY A 373 33.02 -5.73 21.72
CA GLY A 373 33.94 -5.93 22.84
C GLY A 373 33.74 -7.23 23.61
N LEU A 374 32.61 -7.93 23.41
CA LEU A 374 32.34 -9.25 23.98
C LEU A 374 32.94 -10.40 23.15
N LEU A 375 33.62 -10.12 22.04
CA LEU A 375 34.22 -11.16 21.19
C LEU A 375 35.25 -11.97 21.99
N GLY A 376 35.05 -13.29 22.06
CA GLY A 376 35.90 -14.21 22.83
C GLY A 376 35.72 -14.11 24.35
N ASN A 377 34.76 -13.33 24.85
CA ASN A 377 34.47 -13.23 26.27
C ASN A 377 33.86 -14.54 26.80
N PRO A 378 34.39 -15.17 27.86
CA PRO A 378 33.83 -16.40 28.42
C PRO A 378 32.36 -16.32 28.82
N ALA A 379 31.84 -15.13 29.11
CA ALA A 379 30.44 -14.89 29.47
C ALA A 379 29.46 -15.12 28.30
N THR A 380 29.93 -15.14 27.04
CA THR A 380 29.07 -15.41 25.87
C THR A 380 28.86 -16.90 25.61
N LYS A 381 29.55 -17.79 26.33
CA LYS A 381 29.45 -19.24 26.13
C LYS A 381 28.01 -19.73 26.30
N GLY A 382 27.49 -20.49 25.34
CA GLY A 382 26.12 -21.02 25.30
C GLY A 382 25.05 -20.00 24.92
N THR A 383 25.43 -18.77 24.56
CA THR A 383 24.53 -17.73 24.07
C THR A 383 24.54 -17.66 22.54
N ALA A 384 23.67 -16.86 21.94
CA ALA A 384 23.73 -16.54 20.51
C ALA A 384 25.02 -15.79 20.11
N LEU A 385 25.72 -15.19 21.08
CA LEU A 385 27.01 -14.51 20.90
C LEU A 385 28.20 -15.46 21.08
N ASP A 386 27.95 -16.76 21.27
CA ASP A 386 29.00 -17.77 21.40
C ASP A 386 29.68 -18.02 20.04
N GLN A 387 30.96 -17.68 19.95
CA GLN A 387 31.78 -17.88 18.77
C GLN A 387 31.87 -19.36 18.36
N ALA A 388 31.83 -20.30 19.31
CA ALA A 388 31.88 -21.72 18.99
C ALA A 388 30.57 -22.24 18.36
N LEU A 389 29.43 -21.58 18.63
CA LEU A 389 28.13 -21.97 18.10
C LEU A 389 27.77 -21.24 16.81
N PHE A 390 28.04 -19.93 16.74
CA PHE A 390 27.56 -19.05 15.66
C PHE A 390 28.68 -18.26 14.96
N GLY A 391 29.95 -18.49 15.34
CA GLY A 391 31.07 -17.71 14.83
C GLY A 391 30.99 -16.23 15.20
N ASN A 392 31.56 -15.37 14.37
CA ASN A 392 31.62 -13.92 14.63
C ASN A 392 30.53 -13.14 13.88
N PHE A 393 29.43 -13.81 13.52
CA PHE A 393 28.38 -13.20 12.69
C PHE A 393 27.69 -12.03 13.40
N LEU A 394 27.53 -12.07 14.72
CA LEU A 394 26.85 -11.01 15.49
C LEU A 394 27.82 -10.04 16.17
N LEU A 395 29.06 -10.44 16.46
CA LEU A 395 30.03 -9.59 17.16
C LEU A 395 31.03 -8.97 16.18
N ARG A 396 30.63 -7.84 15.57
CA ARG A 396 31.38 -7.19 14.50
C ARG A 396 31.81 -5.77 14.88
N LYS A 397 33.12 -5.49 14.81
CA LYS A 397 33.69 -4.17 15.11
C LYS A 397 33.16 -3.11 14.13
N GLY A 398 32.82 -1.91 14.63
CA GLY A 398 32.26 -0.81 13.83
C GLY A 398 30.89 -1.10 13.18
N GLN A 399 30.20 -2.15 13.63
CA GLN A 399 28.95 -2.66 13.05
C GLN A 399 27.96 -2.97 14.18
N PRO A 400 27.49 -1.94 14.89
CA PRO A 400 26.79 -2.12 16.16
C PRO A 400 25.45 -2.83 16.01
N ARG A 401 24.78 -2.66 14.87
CA ARG A 401 23.45 -3.24 14.60
C ARG A 401 23.51 -4.68 14.06
N SER A 402 24.70 -5.30 14.11
CA SER A 402 24.89 -6.71 13.79
C SER A 402 24.26 -7.67 14.80
N VAL A 403 23.89 -7.19 16.00
CA VAL A 403 23.28 -8.00 17.08
C VAL A 403 21.76 -7.89 17.15
N ASP A 404 21.11 -7.03 16.37
CA ASP A 404 19.67 -6.83 16.44
C ASP A 404 19.02 -6.78 15.05
N LEU A 405 19.32 -5.77 14.22
CA LEU A 405 18.68 -5.61 12.91
C LEU A 405 19.13 -6.69 11.92
N LEU A 406 20.44 -6.96 11.85
CA LEU A 406 20.99 -7.96 10.95
C LEU A 406 20.34 -9.35 11.13
N PRO A 407 20.31 -9.95 12.34
CA PRO A 407 19.71 -11.28 12.50
C PRO A 407 18.20 -11.25 12.21
N ILE A 408 17.46 -10.20 12.58
CA ILE A 408 16.01 -10.10 12.30
C ILE A 408 15.74 -10.20 10.79
N PHE A 409 16.51 -9.48 9.97
CA PHE A 409 16.31 -9.44 8.52
C PHE A 409 16.96 -10.63 7.79
N HIS A 410 18.11 -11.13 8.28
CA HIS A 410 18.98 -11.98 7.46
C HIS A 410 19.08 -13.43 7.90
N THR A 411 18.75 -13.80 9.14
CA THR A 411 18.82 -15.20 9.63
C THR A 411 17.61 -15.63 10.47
N GLY A 412 16.81 -14.67 10.92
CA GLY A 412 15.90 -14.86 12.05
C GLY A 412 16.67 -14.92 13.37
N VAL A 413 15.92 -15.02 14.45
CA VAL A 413 16.40 -14.89 15.81
C VAL A 413 16.15 -16.20 16.57
N PRO A 414 17.19 -16.83 17.14
CA PRO A 414 17.03 -18.05 17.93
C PRO A 414 16.53 -17.71 19.33
N ASN A 415 15.84 -18.66 19.97
CA ASN A 415 15.54 -18.54 21.40
C ASN A 415 16.76 -18.87 22.28
N LEU A 416 17.75 -17.99 22.28
CA LEU A 416 18.96 -18.05 23.10
C LEU A 416 19.23 -16.69 23.71
N ALA A 417 19.95 -16.61 24.83
CA ALA A 417 20.44 -15.32 25.31
C ALA A 417 21.31 -14.64 24.22
N PRO A 418 21.27 -13.31 24.05
CA PRO A 418 20.47 -12.36 24.81
C PRO A 418 19.02 -12.21 24.30
N TYR A 419 18.59 -12.90 23.24
CA TYR A 419 17.28 -12.76 22.58
C TYR A 419 16.05 -13.25 23.35
N GLN A 420 16.18 -13.48 24.65
CA GLN A 420 15.05 -13.74 25.56
C GLN A 420 14.69 -12.46 26.30
N LEU A 421 13.43 -12.33 26.73
CA LEU A 421 13.00 -11.14 27.49
C LEU A 421 13.78 -10.99 28.79
N ALA A 422 13.94 -9.76 29.26
CA ALA A 422 14.66 -9.45 30.51
C ALA A 422 14.09 -10.14 31.77
N VAL A 423 12.85 -10.64 31.74
CA VAL A 423 12.25 -11.42 32.83
C VAL A 423 13.09 -12.65 33.14
N GLY A 424 13.52 -12.78 34.40
CA GLY A 424 14.39 -13.87 34.87
C GLY A 424 15.88 -13.58 34.79
N LYS A 425 16.30 -12.56 34.02
CA LYS A 425 17.72 -12.25 33.80
C LYS A 425 18.43 -11.53 34.95
N ARG A 426 17.67 -10.96 35.89
CA ARG A 426 18.20 -10.21 37.06
C ARG A 426 19.24 -9.13 36.69
N GLY A 427 19.03 -8.44 35.56
CA GLY A 427 19.90 -7.38 35.09
C GLY A 427 21.11 -7.84 34.25
N ASN A 428 21.29 -9.14 34.00
CA ASN A 428 22.34 -9.66 33.10
C ASN A 428 21.76 -10.04 31.73
N PRO A 429 21.97 -9.26 30.65
CA PRO A 429 21.44 -9.57 29.32
C PRO A 429 21.84 -10.94 28.76
N LEU A 430 22.98 -11.49 29.18
CA LEU A 430 23.50 -12.80 28.77
C LEU A 430 22.93 -13.97 29.59
N ALA A 431 22.17 -13.70 30.65
CA ALA A 431 21.47 -14.73 31.39
C ALA A 431 20.24 -15.24 30.61
N VAL A 432 19.82 -16.46 30.93
CA VAL A 432 18.57 -17.03 30.41
C VAL A 432 17.40 -16.18 30.90
N GLY A 433 16.59 -15.73 29.95
CA GLY A 433 15.37 -14.97 30.18
C GLY A 433 14.13 -15.73 29.75
N LYS A 434 12.99 -15.03 29.72
CA LYS A 434 11.74 -15.62 29.25
C LYS A 434 11.75 -15.79 27.72
N PRO A 435 11.48 -17.00 27.20
CA PRO A 435 11.31 -17.21 25.76
C PRO A 435 10.12 -16.43 25.19
N PHE A 436 10.32 -15.81 24.02
CA PHE A 436 9.25 -15.09 23.31
C PHE A 436 9.45 -15.03 21.79
N ILE A 437 10.61 -15.39 21.26
CA ILE A 437 10.92 -15.37 19.84
C ILE A 437 11.69 -16.63 19.45
N ASN A 438 11.30 -17.26 18.35
CA ASN A 438 12.08 -18.30 17.69
C ASN A 438 11.66 -18.37 16.23
N ASN A 439 12.29 -17.60 15.37
CA ASN A 439 12.09 -17.68 13.92
C ASN A 439 13.43 -17.92 13.20
N PHE A 440 14.40 -18.48 13.91
CA PHE A 440 15.73 -18.78 13.37
C PHE A 440 15.66 -19.88 12.33
N LEU A 441 16.07 -19.54 11.12
CA LEU A 441 16.33 -20.47 10.04
C LEU A 441 17.77 -20.20 9.61
N PRO A 442 18.73 -21.13 9.80
CA PRO A 442 20.15 -20.89 9.55
C PRO A 442 20.46 -20.85 8.05
N THR A 443 19.89 -19.86 7.38
CA THR A 443 20.02 -19.53 5.96
C THR A 443 20.06 -18.01 5.88
N PHE A 444 21.10 -17.52 5.20
CA PHE A 444 21.29 -16.10 4.94
C PHE A 444 20.42 -15.67 3.77
N GLY A 445 19.68 -14.58 3.97
CA GLY A 445 18.88 -13.92 2.95
C GLY A 445 17.69 -13.16 3.53
N ASP A 446 17.25 -12.18 2.77
CA ASP A 446 16.03 -11.40 2.93
C ASP A 446 14.83 -12.32 2.68
N MET A 447 14.25 -12.78 3.77
CA MET A 447 13.09 -13.65 3.79
C MET A 447 12.27 -13.34 5.02
N LEU A 448 10.95 -13.26 4.84
CA LEU A 448 10.02 -13.22 5.95
C LEU A 448 10.02 -14.58 6.64
N ARG A 449 10.46 -14.62 7.91
CA ARG A 449 10.62 -15.87 8.66
C ARG A 449 9.43 -16.13 9.56
N LEU A 450 8.68 -17.19 9.24
CA LEU A 450 7.48 -17.59 9.96
C LEU A 450 7.74 -18.86 10.78
N ASN A 451 7.49 -18.79 12.08
CA ASN A 451 7.34 -19.97 12.92
C ASN A 451 5.90 -20.47 12.89
N MET A 452 5.68 -21.58 12.20
CA MET A 452 4.36 -22.20 12.03
C MET A 452 3.83 -22.87 13.32
N ALA A 453 4.68 -23.11 14.32
CA ALA A 453 4.28 -23.70 15.60
C ALA A 453 3.59 -22.69 16.53
N VAL A 454 3.85 -21.39 16.35
CA VAL A 454 3.22 -20.33 17.16
C VAL A 454 1.71 -20.25 16.85
N PRO A 455 0.83 -20.37 17.86
CA PRO A 455 -0.61 -20.20 17.68
C PRO A 455 -0.98 -18.77 17.32
N THR A 456 -2.10 -18.60 16.62
CA THR A 456 -2.61 -17.27 16.30
C THR A 456 -3.15 -16.55 17.53
N THR A 457 -2.90 -15.25 17.60
CA THR A 457 -3.63 -14.36 18.51
C THR A 457 -4.98 -14.08 17.88
N LYS A 458 -6.06 -14.26 18.64
CA LYS A 458 -7.40 -13.94 18.16
C LYS A 458 -7.49 -12.44 17.93
N ARG A 459 -8.02 -12.01 16.78
CA ARG A 459 -8.17 -10.58 16.44
C ARG A 459 -9.16 -9.86 17.36
N THR A 460 -10.03 -10.62 18.03
CA THR A 460 -10.97 -10.12 19.04
C THR A 460 -10.40 -10.15 20.47
N ASP A 461 -9.16 -10.61 20.66
CA ASP A 461 -8.52 -10.57 21.98
C ASP A 461 -8.25 -9.10 22.36
N PRO A 462 -8.61 -8.65 23.57
CA PRO A 462 -8.36 -7.28 24.01
C PRO A 462 -6.87 -6.91 24.07
N LYS A 463 -5.96 -7.90 24.05
CA LYS A 463 -4.51 -7.70 24.01
C LYS A 463 -3.94 -7.79 22.58
N PHE A 464 -4.77 -8.02 21.55
CA PHE A 464 -4.32 -7.99 20.16
C PHE A 464 -3.80 -6.59 19.81
N SER A 465 -2.72 -6.52 19.05
CA SER A 465 -2.07 -5.26 18.65
C SER A 465 -1.38 -5.40 17.30
N SER A 466 -1.35 -4.32 16.52
CA SER A 466 -0.60 -4.21 15.27
C SER A 466 0.92 -4.18 15.47
N LEU A 467 1.40 -4.03 16.71
CA LEU A 467 2.83 -4.00 17.03
C LEU A 467 3.49 -5.39 17.11
N GLY A 468 2.76 -6.45 16.73
CA GLY A 468 3.28 -7.81 16.65
C GLY A 468 4.10 -8.23 17.87
N LEU A 469 5.32 -8.68 17.62
CA LEU A 469 6.20 -9.20 18.65
C LEU A 469 6.66 -8.15 19.67
N LEU A 470 6.68 -6.85 19.31
CA LEU A 470 6.96 -5.78 20.27
C LEU A 470 5.87 -5.72 21.35
N GLN A 471 4.60 -5.88 20.98
CA GLN A 471 3.52 -5.96 21.98
C GLN A 471 3.67 -7.22 22.85
N ALA A 472 4.06 -8.35 22.27
CA ALA A 472 4.34 -9.56 23.04
C ALA A 472 5.46 -9.31 24.08
N ALA A 473 6.51 -8.58 23.70
CA ALA A 473 7.56 -8.19 24.64
C ALA A 473 7.05 -7.25 25.74
N VAL A 474 6.25 -6.23 25.40
CA VAL A 474 5.63 -5.32 26.39
C VAL A 474 4.80 -6.11 27.40
N LEU A 475 3.90 -6.99 26.93
CA LEU A 475 3.10 -7.85 27.81
C LEU A 475 3.99 -8.77 28.65
N GLY A 476 4.99 -9.39 28.03
CA GLY A 476 5.93 -10.28 28.70
C GLY A 476 6.76 -9.60 29.79
N LEU A 477 6.97 -8.28 29.70
CA LEU A 477 7.73 -7.47 30.67
C LEU A 477 6.84 -6.80 31.72
N THR A 478 5.62 -6.39 31.37
CA THR A 478 4.79 -5.51 32.21
C THR A 478 3.55 -6.18 32.81
N ASP A 479 3.01 -7.22 32.17
CA ASP A 479 1.79 -7.88 32.63
C ASP A 479 2.12 -9.01 33.61
N SER A 480 1.53 -8.95 34.80
CA SER A 480 1.68 -9.95 35.88
C SER A 480 1.41 -11.40 35.45
N ALA A 481 0.58 -11.61 34.41
CA ALA A 481 0.30 -12.94 33.87
C ALA A 481 1.52 -13.58 33.18
N TYR A 482 2.47 -12.75 32.71
CA TYR A 482 3.61 -13.20 31.89
C TYR A 482 4.97 -12.83 32.50
N ASN A 483 5.06 -11.78 33.32
CA ASN A 483 6.35 -11.24 33.79
C ASN A 483 6.85 -11.82 35.13
N THR A 484 6.12 -12.74 35.74
CA THR A 484 6.45 -13.30 37.07
C THR A 484 7.44 -14.47 37.02
N THR A 485 7.56 -15.16 35.87
CA THR A 485 8.47 -16.30 35.68
C THR A 485 9.13 -16.28 34.31
N ALA A 486 10.31 -16.91 34.21
CA ALA A 486 11.03 -17.11 32.96
C ALA A 486 10.51 -18.33 32.15
N ASN A 487 9.43 -18.97 32.59
CA ASN A 487 8.89 -20.14 31.91
C ASN A 487 8.32 -19.76 30.54
N LEU A 488 8.43 -20.70 29.60
CA LEU A 488 7.78 -20.63 28.29
C LEU A 488 6.26 -20.49 28.46
N GLN A 489 5.69 -19.47 27.82
CA GLN A 489 4.25 -19.22 27.81
C GLN A 489 3.85 -18.70 26.43
N PHE A 490 2.58 -18.90 26.07
CA PHE A 490 1.98 -18.20 24.94
C PHE A 490 1.65 -16.77 25.38
N ILE A 491 2.38 -15.80 24.83
CA ILE A 491 2.12 -14.38 25.02
C ILE A 491 1.35 -13.89 23.78
N PRO A 492 0.25 -13.12 23.93
CA PRO A 492 -0.44 -12.55 22.77
C PRO A 492 0.51 -11.76 21.87
N ASN A 493 0.27 -11.85 20.56
CA ASN A 493 1.01 -11.24 19.45
C ASN A 493 2.38 -11.86 19.12
N MET A 494 2.72 -13.01 19.69
CA MET A 494 3.89 -13.78 19.24
C MET A 494 3.80 -14.26 17.78
N ASP A 495 2.60 -14.26 17.19
CA ASP A 495 2.31 -14.58 15.79
C ASP A 495 2.41 -13.38 14.83
N GLY A 496 2.81 -12.21 15.33
CA GLY A 496 3.03 -11.02 14.53
C GLY A 496 4.50 -10.78 14.17
N PHE A 497 4.72 -9.78 13.32
CA PHE A 497 6.04 -9.39 12.82
C PHE A 497 7.07 -9.16 13.95
N PRO A 498 8.31 -9.67 13.81
CA PRO A 498 8.90 -10.35 12.65
C PRO A 498 8.74 -11.88 12.62
N ASN A 499 7.86 -12.47 13.44
CA ASN A 499 7.59 -13.90 13.39
C ASN A 499 6.48 -14.21 12.37
N GLY A 500 6.82 -14.11 11.09
CA GLY A 500 5.88 -13.92 10.01
C GLY A 500 5.45 -12.46 9.91
N ARG A 501 4.35 -12.20 9.20
CA ARG A 501 3.73 -10.88 9.08
C ARG A 501 2.24 -11.07 8.84
N ARG A 502 1.43 -10.53 9.74
CA ARG A 502 -0.03 -10.47 9.62
C ARG A 502 -0.40 -9.24 8.78
N LEU A 503 -1.62 -9.22 8.22
CA LEU A 503 -2.11 -8.04 7.49
C LEU A 503 -2.25 -6.83 8.42
N GLU A 504 -2.49 -7.09 9.72
CA GLU A 504 -2.65 -6.10 10.77
C GLU A 504 -1.35 -5.50 11.29
N ASP A 505 -0.18 -6.03 10.92
CA ASP A 505 1.10 -5.59 11.50
C ASP A 505 1.54 -4.23 10.92
N ASP A 506 1.72 -3.24 11.80
CA ASP A 506 2.23 -1.90 11.46
C ASP A 506 3.76 -1.94 11.35
N VAL A 507 4.24 -2.52 10.25
CA VAL A 507 5.67 -2.74 10.03
C VAL A 507 6.45 -1.43 9.91
N THR A 508 5.84 -0.35 9.41
CA THR A 508 6.48 0.97 9.36
C THR A 508 6.81 1.46 10.76
N ARG A 509 5.85 1.43 11.70
CA ARG A 509 6.10 1.84 13.08
C ARG A 509 7.05 0.89 13.81
N ILE A 510 6.85 -0.43 13.66
CA ILE A 510 7.70 -1.45 14.30
C ILE A 510 9.16 -1.25 13.89
N GLU A 511 9.44 -1.07 12.61
CA GLU A 511 10.80 -0.92 12.11
C GLU A 511 11.44 0.40 12.53
N LEU A 512 10.70 1.50 12.53
CA LEU A 512 11.18 2.78 13.05
C LEU A 512 11.60 2.67 14.53
N GLN A 513 10.77 2.01 15.35
CA GLN A 513 11.10 1.75 16.75
C GLN A 513 12.29 0.77 16.89
N ALA A 514 12.37 -0.24 16.03
CA ALA A 514 13.49 -1.19 16.00
C ALA A 514 14.81 -0.49 15.68
N VAL A 515 14.83 0.39 14.67
CA VAL A 515 16.01 1.19 14.34
C VAL A 515 16.38 2.13 15.48
N SER A 516 15.42 2.68 16.24
CA SER A 516 15.74 3.44 17.46
C SER A 516 16.42 2.62 18.57
N GLY A 517 16.24 1.29 18.60
CA GLY A 517 16.86 0.42 19.60
C GLY A 517 15.89 -0.28 20.56
N ILE A 518 14.58 -0.25 20.30
CA ILE A 518 13.61 -0.93 21.17
C ILE A 518 13.91 -2.43 21.31
N VAL A 519 14.40 -3.06 20.24
CA VAL A 519 14.77 -4.48 20.21
C VAL A 519 15.85 -4.76 21.26
N LEU A 520 16.88 -3.91 21.35
CA LEU A 520 17.96 -4.04 22.33
C LEU A 520 17.43 -3.90 23.77
N SER A 521 16.53 -2.93 23.99
CA SER A 521 15.90 -2.72 25.30
C SER A 521 15.12 -3.93 25.79
N VAL A 522 14.39 -4.61 24.92
CA VAL A 522 13.67 -5.86 25.25
C VAL A 522 14.62 -6.94 25.80
N LEU A 523 15.88 -6.94 25.37
CA LEU A 523 16.90 -7.91 25.81
C LEU A 523 17.58 -7.55 27.14
N GLY A 524 17.31 -6.35 27.66
CA GLY A 524 17.96 -5.77 28.84
C GLY A 524 19.12 -4.82 28.54
N LEU A 525 19.29 -4.41 27.28
CA LEU A 525 20.22 -3.35 26.87
C LEU A 525 19.45 -2.03 26.79
N TRP A 526 19.29 -1.39 27.95
CA TRP A 526 18.37 -0.25 28.14
C TRP A 526 18.86 1.05 27.49
N TYR A 527 17.94 2.00 27.29
CA TYR A 527 18.24 3.34 26.79
C TYR A 527 19.17 4.13 27.73
N ASP A 528 19.82 5.15 27.18
CA ASP A 528 20.93 5.88 27.80
C ASP A 528 20.58 6.59 29.12
N ASP A 529 19.30 6.88 29.34
CA ASP A 529 18.75 7.50 30.55
C ASP A 529 18.40 6.48 31.65
N PHE A 530 18.65 5.19 31.42
CA PHE A 530 18.46 4.15 32.42
C PHE A 530 19.55 4.16 33.49
N THR A 531 19.12 4.22 34.74
CA THR A 531 19.98 4.02 35.91
C THR A 531 19.80 2.62 36.48
N VAL A 532 20.90 1.90 36.72
CA VAL A 532 20.90 0.54 37.30
C VAL A 532 20.08 0.51 38.60
N GLY A 533 19.14 -0.44 38.67
CA GLY A 533 18.21 -0.58 39.80
C GLY A 533 16.93 0.27 39.70
N GLY A 534 16.82 1.14 38.69
CA GLY A 534 15.63 1.93 38.39
C GLY A 534 14.60 1.20 37.53
N ASN A 535 13.51 1.90 37.21
CA ASN A 535 12.51 1.41 36.25
C ASN A 535 13.08 1.45 34.82
N PRO A 536 13.11 0.33 34.08
CA PRO A 536 13.59 0.32 32.70
C PRO A 536 12.73 1.13 31.72
N VAL A 537 11.48 1.45 32.05
CA VAL A 537 10.62 2.35 31.26
C VAL A 537 10.97 3.81 31.58
N THR A 538 12.12 4.23 31.08
CA THR A 538 12.62 5.60 31.20
C THR A 538 11.89 6.55 30.24
N PRO A 539 12.02 7.88 30.38
CA PRO A 539 11.46 8.84 29.43
C PRO A 539 11.83 8.55 27.96
N ASN A 540 13.08 8.16 27.67
CA ASN A 540 13.49 7.84 26.30
C ASN A 540 12.77 6.59 25.78
N LEU A 541 12.71 5.51 26.57
CA LEU A 541 11.97 4.32 26.14
C LEU A 541 10.46 4.60 26.02
N LEU A 542 9.91 5.43 26.90
CA LEU A 542 8.52 5.85 26.82
C LEU A 542 8.24 6.60 25.51
N ASN A 543 9.09 7.55 25.11
CA ASN A 543 8.96 8.27 23.84
C ASN A 543 8.89 7.30 22.65
N VAL A 544 9.76 6.29 22.63
CA VAL A 544 9.79 5.27 21.58
C VAL A 544 8.52 4.42 21.60
N LEU A 545 8.09 3.94 22.78
CA LEU A 545 6.87 3.14 22.94
C LEU A 545 5.62 3.90 22.50
N THR A 546 5.55 5.20 22.78
CA THR A 546 4.41 6.06 22.44
C THR A 546 4.51 6.71 21.06
N PHE A 547 5.62 6.55 20.34
CA PHE A 547 5.79 7.09 19.00
C PHE A 547 4.68 6.59 18.08
N THR A 548 4.15 7.47 17.23
CA THR A 548 3.08 7.17 16.27
C THR A 548 3.44 7.73 14.89
N THR A 549 3.09 6.98 13.85
CA THR A 549 3.11 7.44 12.45
C THR A 549 1.82 8.18 12.07
N GLY A 550 0.79 8.14 12.92
CA GLY A 550 -0.55 8.68 12.69
C GLY A 550 -1.49 7.75 11.90
N VAL A 551 -0.95 6.83 11.10
CA VAL A 551 -1.71 5.78 10.39
C VAL A 551 -1.23 4.42 10.90
N GLU A 552 -2.03 3.78 11.76
CA GLU A 552 -1.63 2.58 12.51
C GLU A 552 -2.56 1.37 12.29
N ALA A 553 -3.52 1.52 11.37
CA ALA A 553 -4.41 0.46 10.92
C ALA A 553 -4.91 0.76 9.50
N ASN A 554 -5.26 -0.30 8.77
CA ASN A 554 -5.91 -0.20 7.47
C ASN A 554 -7.26 0.55 7.56
N ASP A 555 -7.63 1.29 6.51
CA ASP A 555 -8.88 2.06 6.44
C ASP A 555 -10.14 1.17 6.50
N LYS A 556 -10.00 -0.13 6.20
CA LYS A 556 -11.04 -1.14 6.35
C LYS A 556 -10.61 -2.29 7.24
N PRO A 557 -11.55 -2.85 8.03
CA PRO A 557 -11.27 -4.08 8.77
C PRO A 557 -11.02 -5.24 7.80
N PHE A 558 -10.03 -6.08 8.09
CA PHE A 558 -9.81 -7.31 7.33
C PHE A 558 -10.96 -8.31 7.50
N ARG A 559 -11.15 -9.17 6.50
CA ARG A 559 -12.16 -10.23 6.50
C ARG A 559 -11.70 -11.39 7.38
N THR A 560 -12.65 -12.11 7.94
CA THR A 560 -12.39 -13.30 8.79
C THR A 560 -12.21 -14.60 7.99
N THR A 561 -12.39 -14.56 6.67
CA THR A 561 -12.29 -15.71 5.77
C THR A 561 -11.34 -15.41 4.63
N PHE A 562 -10.63 -16.43 4.16
CA PHE A 562 -9.72 -16.33 3.01
C PHE A 562 -10.39 -15.63 1.80
N PRO A 563 -9.69 -14.71 1.08
CA PRO A 563 -8.28 -14.34 1.22
C PRO A 563 -7.94 -13.27 2.28
N PHE A 564 -8.84 -12.99 3.23
CA PHE A 564 -8.67 -12.04 4.35
C PHE A 564 -8.60 -10.55 3.97
N MET A 565 -8.08 -10.19 2.79
CA MET A 565 -8.12 -8.81 2.27
C MET A 565 -9.52 -8.42 1.78
N GLN A 566 -9.84 -7.13 1.89
CA GLN A 566 -11.12 -6.61 1.39
C GLN A 566 -11.16 -6.61 -0.14
N PRO A 567 -12.33 -6.81 -0.77
CA PRO A 567 -12.46 -6.63 -2.22
C PRO A 567 -12.13 -5.20 -2.63
N SER A 568 -11.60 -5.03 -3.85
CA SER A 568 -11.30 -3.70 -4.40
C SER A 568 -12.51 -2.74 -4.31
N VAL A 569 -12.21 -1.48 -3.99
CA VAL A 569 -13.22 -0.42 -3.87
C VAL A 569 -13.90 -0.20 -5.21
N SER A 570 -15.21 0.07 -5.22
CA SER A 570 -15.89 0.41 -6.47
C SER A 570 -15.40 1.74 -7.00
N GLY A 571 -15.28 1.88 -8.33
CA GLY A 571 -14.98 3.17 -8.97
C GLY A 571 -16.03 4.27 -8.70
N PHE A 572 -17.15 3.94 -8.05
CA PHE A 572 -18.20 4.88 -7.64
C PHE A 572 -18.24 5.14 -6.13
N ASP A 573 -17.51 4.37 -5.33
CA ASP A 573 -17.54 4.47 -3.86
C ASP A 573 -16.34 5.28 -3.33
N LEU A 574 -15.82 6.21 -4.14
CA LEU A 574 -14.61 6.99 -3.85
C LEU A 574 -14.87 8.25 -3.01
N GLU A 575 -16.13 8.53 -2.68
CA GLU A 575 -16.53 9.73 -1.92
C GLU A 575 -15.88 9.78 -0.52
N ASN A 576 -15.66 8.61 0.11
CA ASN A 576 -14.99 8.49 1.41
C ASN A 576 -13.46 8.43 1.32
N CYS A 577 -12.90 8.48 0.11
CA CYS A 577 -11.47 8.27 -0.18
C CYS A 577 -10.70 9.59 -0.29
N GLN A 578 -11.39 10.71 -0.43
CA GLN A 578 -10.76 12.01 -0.24
C GLN A 578 -10.65 12.26 1.25
N SER A 579 -9.44 12.58 1.73
CA SER A 579 -9.30 13.15 3.05
C SER A 579 -10.25 14.34 3.12
N SER A 580 -10.98 14.48 4.22
CA SER A 580 -11.61 15.75 4.54
C SER A 580 -10.50 16.77 4.81
N THR A 581 -9.74 17.14 3.79
CA THR A 581 -9.25 18.50 3.70
C THR A 581 -10.54 19.28 3.74
N THR A 582 -10.81 19.93 4.86
CA THR A 582 -11.82 20.96 4.95
C THR A 582 -11.74 21.80 3.68
N GLN A 583 -12.64 21.56 2.73
CA GLN A 583 -13.10 22.58 1.78
C GLN A 583 -13.87 23.68 2.55
N SER A 584 -13.46 23.99 3.79
CA SER A 584 -13.99 25.09 4.59
C SER A 584 -13.15 26.35 4.47
N SER A 585 -11.97 26.33 3.82
CA SER A 585 -11.14 27.55 3.68
C SER A 585 -11.10 28.17 2.28
N LEU A 586 -11.59 27.50 1.21
CA LEU A 586 -11.81 28.17 -0.08
C LEU A 586 -13.23 28.72 -0.27
N ARG A 587 -14.19 28.34 0.58
CA ARG A 587 -15.48 29.05 0.67
C ARG A 587 -15.40 30.39 1.40
N GLY A 588 -14.29 30.66 2.11
CA GLY A 588 -14.02 31.95 2.76
C GLY A 588 -13.19 32.93 1.92
N ALA A 589 -12.49 32.46 0.89
CA ALA A 589 -11.58 33.28 0.07
C ALA A 589 -12.13 33.61 -1.35
N VAL A 590 -13.44 33.37 -1.59
CA VAL A 590 -14.14 33.87 -2.78
C VAL A 590 -15.39 34.65 -2.36
N GLN A 591 -15.21 35.57 -1.41
CA GLN A 591 -16.08 36.73 -1.23
C GLN A 591 -15.36 37.92 -1.90
N GLY A 592 -15.34 37.96 -3.23
CA GLY A 592 -14.74 39.12 -3.92
C GLY A 592 -14.28 38.95 -5.36
N MET A 593 -14.32 37.76 -5.96
CA MET A 593 -14.08 37.61 -7.40
C MET A 593 -15.33 37.10 -8.11
N ASP A 594 -15.70 37.86 -9.13
CA ASP A 594 -16.85 37.72 -10.00
C ASP A 594 -16.99 36.30 -10.58
N ASN A 595 -18.20 35.75 -10.46
CA ASN A 595 -18.49 34.32 -10.59
C ASN A 595 -18.84 33.92 -12.04
N THR A 596 -18.22 34.56 -13.03
CA THR A 596 -18.63 34.47 -14.45
C THR A 596 -17.97 33.35 -15.25
N MET A 597 -17.20 32.44 -14.65
CA MET A 597 -16.69 31.26 -15.36
C MET A 597 -16.84 29.96 -14.54
N LYS A 598 -18.05 29.39 -14.56
CA LYS A 598 -18.30 27.98 -14.24
C LYS A 598 -18.54 27.21 -15.55
N MET A 599 -17.65 26.29 -15.91
CA MET A 599 -17.99 25.18 -16.81
C MET A 599 -18.84 24.18 -16.01
N ASP A 600 -20.15 24.33 -16.10
CA ASP A 600 -21.15 23.43 -15.53
C ASP A 600 -21.41 22.28 -16.53
N LEU A 601 -20.91 21.08 -16.23
CA LEU A 601 -21.24 19.84 -16.94
C LEU A 601 -22.33 19.04 -16.20
N GLY A 602 -23.21 19.72 -15.45
CA GLY A 602 -24.52 19.17 -15.12
C GLY A 602 -25.42 19.14 -16.36
N ALA A 603 -26.22 18.08 -16.53
CA ALA A 603 -27.24 18.05 -17.58
C ALA A 603 -28.13 19.31 -17.45
N PRO A 604 -28.38 20.08 -18.52
CA PRO A 604 -29.05 21.36 -18.40
C PRO A 604 -30.45 21.19 -17.81
N ARG A 605 -30.77 21.94 -16.74
CA ARG A 605 -32.09 21.90 -16.09
C ARG A 605 -33.24 22.20 -17.06
N LEU A 606 -32.95 22.99 -18.11
CA LEU A 606 -33.80 23.18 -19.27
C LEU A 606 -33.00 23.01 -20.57
N MET A 607 -33.52 22.20 -21.50
CA MET A 607 -33.04 22.15 -22.88
C MET A 607 -34.21 22.37 -23.83
N MET A 608 -34.06 23.30 -24.77
CA MET A 608 -35.00 23.68 -25.80
C MET A 608 -34.40 23.41 -27.19
N GLN A 609 -35.22 22.85 -28.06
CA GLN A 609 -34.96 22.68 -29.49
C GLN A 609 -36.15 23.22 -30.27
N THR A 610 -35.96 23.53 -31.55
CA THR A 610 -37.06 24.01 -32.41
C THR A 610 -37.05 23.27 -33.74
N TYR A 611 -38.23 22.97 -34.26
CA TYR A 611 -38.40 22.38 -35.59
C TYR A 611 -39.76 22.75 -36.21
N PRO A 612 -39.84 23.06 -37.52
CA PRO A 612 -38.72 23.25 -38.46
C PRO A 612 -37.95 24.56 -38.20
N ASN A 613 -36.66 24.59 -38.56
CA ASN A 613 -35.82 25.78 -38.57
C ASN A 613 -34.69 25.61 -39.63
N PRO A 614 -34.66 26.39 -40.72
CA PRO A 614 -35.46 27.58 -40.98
C PRO A 614 -36.97 27.33 -41.13
N ALA A 615 -37.77 28.26 -40.60
CA ALA A 615 -39.23 28.16 -40.53
C ALA A 615 -39.90 29.09 -41.55
N VAL A 616 -41.02 28.66 -42.14
CA VAL A 616 -41.76 29.42 -43.16
C VAL A 616 -43.05 29.99 -42.58
N ASP A 617 -44.00 29.14 -42.16
CA ASP A 617 -45.29 29.59 -41.62
C ASP A 617 -45.43 29.38 -40.10
N ARG A 618 -44.75 28.37 -39.55
CA ARG A 618 -44.73 28.07 -38.10
C ARG A 618 -43.49 27.28 -37.70
N THR A 619 -43.16 27.31 -36.42
CA THR A 619 -42.14 26.44 -35.79
C THR A 619 -42.64 25.98 -34.41
N THR A 620 -42.20 24.80 -33.97
CA THR A 620 -42.52 24.26 -32.65
C THR A 620 -41.27 24.24 -31.80
N PHE A 621 -41.32 24.88 -30.62
CA PHE A 621 -40.30 24.79 -29.60
C PHE A 621 -40.62 23.64 -28.65
N LYS A 622 -39.75 22.63 -28.60
CA LYS A 622 -39.82 21.54 -27.64
C LYS A 622 -38.78 21.76 -26.56
N TYR A 623 -39.18 21.72 -25.30
CA TYR A 623 -38.27 21.88 -24.17
C TYR A 623 -38.50 20.84 -23.07
N ARG A 624 -37.42 20.41 -22.41
CA ARG A 624 -37.46 19.48 -21.27
C ARG A 624 -37.16 20.23 -19.99
N VAL A 625 -37.95 19.97 -18.96
CA VAL A 625 -37.84 20.52 -17.61
C VAL A 625 -37.37 19.40 -16.67
N GLY A 626 -36.24 19.59 -15.99
CA GLY A 626 -35.64 18.58 -15.10
C GLY A 626 -36.35 18.42 -13.75
N ALA A 627 -36.93 19.50 -13.21
CA ALA A 627 -37.68 19.56 -11.97
C ALA A 627 -38.75 20.66 -12.05
N SER A 628 -39.84 20.57 -11.28
CA SER A 628 -40.93 21.56 -11.34
C SER A 628 -40.41 22.98 -11.16
N THR A 629 -40.61 23.84 -12.16
CA THR A 629 -40.10 25.23 -12.12
C THR A 629 -40.91 26.21 -12.98
N LYS A 630 -40.72 27.52 -12.81
CA LYS A 630 -41.34 28.57 -13.63
C LYS A 630 -40.56 28.79 -14.92
N VAL A 631 -41.21 28.54 -16.05
CA VAL A 631 -40.62 28.69 -17.38
C VAL A 631 -41.10 29.98 -18.04
N THR A 632 -40.17 30.73 -18.63
CA THR A 632 -40.47 31.89 -19.48
C THR A 632 -39.78 31.74 -20.82
N LEU A 633 -40.50 31.91 -21.93
CA LEU A 633 -39.99 31.74 -23.29
C LEU A 633 -40.28 33.01 -24.10
N ARG A 634 -39.24 33.67 -24.61
CA ARG A 634 -39.31 34.99 -25.27
C ARG A 634 -38.58 35.01 -26.60
N VAL A 635 -39.14 35.69 -27.59
CA VAL A 635 -38.61 35.87 -28.94
C VAL A 635 -38.15 37.31 -29.13
N TYR A 636 -36.92 37.49 -29.59
CA TYR A 636 -36.27 38.77 -29.85
C TYR A 636 -35.86 38.87 -31.32
N ASP A 637 -35.81 40.09 -31.85
CA ASP A 637 -35.21 40.36 -33.17
C ASP A 637 -33.67 40.49 -33.08
N GLN A 638 -33.02 40.80 -34.19
CA GLN A 638 -31.55 40.94 -34.26
C GLN A 638 -31.01 42.13 -33.47
N SER A 639 -31.84 43.14 -33.18
CA SER A 639 -31.47 44.30 -32.37
C SER A 639 -31.60 44.04 -30.87
N GLY A 640 -32.11 42.86 -30.49
CA GLY A 640 -32.40 42.51 -29.09
C GLY A 640 -33.75 43.06 -28.61
N THR A 641 -34.59 43.58 -29.51
CA THR A 641 -35.93 44.05 -29.15
C THR A 641 -36.87 42.86 -28.96
N LEU A 642 -37.63 42.85 -27.86
CA LEU A 642 -38.60 41.79 -27.57
C LEU A 642 -39.77 41.86 -28.56
N VAL A 643 -39.95 40.80 -29.34
CA VAL A 643 -41.02 40.66 -30.35
C VAL A 643 -42.26 39.99 -29.76
N GLN A 644 -42.07 38.92 -28.97
CA GLN A 644 -43.18 38.18 -28.36
C GLN A 644 -42.72 37.38 -27.13
N THR A 645 -43.58 37.30 -26.11
CA THR A 645 -43.47 36.29 -25.04
C THR A 645 -44.40 35.13 -25.35
N LEU A 646 -43.87 33.91 -25.44
CA LEU A 646 -44.58 32.67 -25.78
C LEU A 646 -45.02 31.87 -24.55
N VAL A 647 -44.23 31.93 -23.48
CA VAL A 647 -44.57 31.39 -22.15
C VAL A 647 -44.17 32.45 -21.14
N ASN A 648 -45.03 32.82 -20.19
CA ASN A 648 -44.76 33.93 -19.27
C ASN A 648 -44.82 33.48 -17.80
N GLY A 649 -43.69 32.97 -17.27
CA GLY A 649 -43.56 32.60 -15.87
C GLY A 649 -44.45 31.43 -15.42
N GLU A 650 -44.87 30.56 -16.35
CA GLU A 650 -45.76 29.44 -16.06
C GLU A 650 -45.01 28.33 -15.33
N THR A 651 -45.59 27.79 -14.25
CA THR A 651 -45.01 26.62 -13.57
C THR A 651 -45.20 25.37 -14.43
N LYS A 652 -44.10 24.72 -14.82
CA LYS A 652 -44.07 23.48 -15.58
C LYS A 652 -43.51 22.36 -14.71
N GLN A 653 -44.21 21.24 -14.67
CA GLN A 653 -43.74 20.02 -14.01
C GLN A 653 -42.57 19.39 -14.77
N ALA A 654 -41.80 18.53 -14.11
CA ALA A 654 -40.73 17.76 -14.75
C ALA A 654 -41.28 16.95 -15.94
N GLY A 655 -40.61 17.03 -17.10
CA GLY A 655 -41.09 16.40 -18.33
C GLY A 655 -40.81 17.22 -19.59
N SER A 656 -41.34 16.77 -20.73
CA SER A 656 -41.24 17.47 -22.01
C SER A 656 -42.50 18.28 -22.30
N HIS A 657 -42.29 19.50 -22.81
CA HIS A 657 -43.34 20.47 -23.11
C HIS A 657 -43.09 21.07 -24.49
N GLU A 658 -44.16 21.55 -25.14
CA GLU A 658 -44.09 22.11 -26.49
C GLU A 658 -44.90 23.42 -26.57
N VAL A 659 -44.39 24.38 -27.34
CA VAL A 659 -45.11 25.61 -27.70
C VAL A 659 -44.93 25.93 -29.17
N VAL A 660 -46.03 26.25 -29.85
CA VAL A 660 -46.03 26.55 -31.29
C VAL A 660 -46.01 28.06 -31.51
N LEU A 661 -45.10 28.52 -32.37
CA LEU A 661 -45.04 29.91 -32.83
C LEU A 661 -45.54 30.01 -34.27
N ASN A 662 -46.55 30.87 -34.48
CA ASN A 662 -47.03 31.24 -35.81
C ASN A 662 -46.24 32.45 -36.33
N LEU A 663 -45.73 32.34 -37.56
CA LEU A 663 -44.82 33.32 -38.16
C LEU A 663 -45.50 34.31 -39.12
N ALA A 664 -46.85 34.31 -39.22
CA ALA A 664 -47.58 35.18 -40.15
C ALA A 664 -47.27 36.68 -40.01
N ARG A 665 -46.83 37.12 -38.83
CA ARG A 665 -46.46 38.51 -38.52
C ARG A 665 -44.95 38.77 -38.45
N TYR A 666 -44.13 37.75 -38.70
CA TYR A 666 -42.67 37.83 -38.63
C TYR A 666 -42.12 38.11 -40.03
N LYS A 667 -41.21 39.09 -40.15
CA LYS A 667 -40.47 39.35 -41.40
C LYS A 667 -39.36 38.32 -41.59
N LYS A 668 -38.97 38.05 -42.83
CA LYS A 668 -37.74 37.30 -43.17
C LYS A 668 -36.55 37.81 -42.36
N GLY A 669 -35.86 36.91 -41.69
CA GLY A 669 -34.69 37.26 -40.90
C GLY A 669 -34.39 36.30 -39.76
N THR A 670 -33.34 36.63 -39.03
CA THR A 670 -32.93 35.89 -37.84
C THR A 670 -33.58 36.47 -36.58
N TYR A 671 -34.11 35.60 -35.74
CA TYR A 671 -34.63 35.90 -34.41
C TYR A 671 -33.91 35.05 -33.37
N TYR A 672 -33.92 35.50 -32.13
CA TYR A 672 -33.35 34.77 -31.00
C TYR A 672 -34.44 34.43 -30.00
N VAL A 673 -34.53 33.16 -29.62
CA VAL A 673 -35.54 32.67 -28.69
C VAL A 673 -34.86 32.22 -27.42
N THR A 674 -35.20 32.86 -26.31
CA THR A 674 -34.66 32.54 -24.99
C THR A 674 -35.67 31.73 -24.19
N ILE A 675 -35.18 30.79 -23.39
CA ILE A 675 -35.96 30.10 -22.35
C ILE A 675 -35.27 30.34 -21.00
N ALA A 676 -36.06 30.67 -19.98
CA ALA A 676 -35.60 31.04 -18.65
C ALA A 676 -36.29 30.22 -17.55
N ASP A 677 -35.55 29.97 -16.48
CA ASP A 677 -35.93 29.32 -15.22
C ASP A 677 -35.97 30.37 -14.11
N GLU A 678 -37.13 30.62 -13.48
CA GLU A 678 -37.27 31.53 -12.32
C GLU A 678 -36.59 32.92 -12.45
N ASN A 679 -36.48 33.41 -13.71
CA ASN A 679 -35.87 34.67 -14.19
C ASN A 679 -34.42 34.61 -14.70
N GLN A 680 -33.76 33.46 -14.68
CA GLN A 680 -32.45 33.27 -15.31
C GLN A 680 -32.62 32.64 -16.70
N THR A 681 -32.16 33.32 -17.76
CA THR A 681 -32.11 32.72 -19.11
C THR A 681 -31.16 31.53 -19.10
N VAL A 682 -31.68 30.34 -19.37
CA VAL A 682 -30.93 29.07 -19.36
C VAL A 682 -30.37 28.74 -20.75
N GLN A 683 -31.11 29.08 -21.80
CA GLN A 683 -30.69 28.82 -23.18
C GLN A 683 -31.24 29.86 -24.14
N SER A 684 -30.47 30.19 -25.18
CA SER A 684 -30.91 30.97 -26.34
C SER A 684 -30.74 30.14 -27.61
N LEU A 685 -31.72 30.19 -28.51
CA LEU A 685 -31.76 29.46 -29.76
C LEU A 685 -31.97 30.43 -30.92
N LYS A 686 -31.20 30.25 -32.00
CA LYS A 686 -31.35 31.02 -33.24
C LYS A 686 -32.51 30.46 -34.08
N LEU A 687 -33.53 31.26 -34.33
CA LEU A 687 -34.62 30.96 -35.27
C LEU A 687 -34.39 31.71 -36.58
N GLN A 688 -34.37 31.00 -37.70
CA GLN A 688 -34.39 31.59 -39.04
C GLN A 688 -35.81 31.58 -39.59
N VAL A 689 -36.32 32.74 -39.97
CA VAL A 689 -37.60 32.89 -40.70
C VAL A 689 -37.28 33.13 -42.16
N SER A 690 -37.69 32.21 -43.03
CA SER A 690 -37.31 32.19 -44.45
C SER A 690 -38.30 32.87 -45.39
N LYS A 691 -39.48 33.25 -44.90
CA LYS A 691 -40.58 33.82 -45.68
C LYS A 691 -40.47 35.33 -45.83
#